data_AF-A0A932DI70-F1
#
_entry.id   AF-A0A932DI70-F1
#
_cell.length_a   1.000
_cell.length_b   1.000
_cell.length_c   1.000
_cell.angle_alpha   90.00
_cell.angle_beta   90.00
_cell.angle_gamma   90.00
#
_symmetry.space_group_name_H-M   'P 1'
#
loop_
_entity.id
_entity.type
_entity.pdbx_description
1 polymer ?
#
loop_
_entity_poly.entity_id
_entity_poly.type
_entity_poly.pdbx_seq_one_letter_code
_entity_poly.pdbx_strand_id
1 'polypeptide(L)'
;MIDRYTTPEMRELWSPETKFSVWLEIELLVCETQAALGFVPAEVARRLRRQAKMGTPARIDEIERTETQHDVVAFLRSVAEETGDDARFLHKGLGSSDVVDTALSVLMMRAIDLLDREARTVAEALRRLADAHRYTVMAGRTHGMQAEPTTFGLKAALWVAEMERGLERLRHARETVAVGKISGEVGTYAHLTPEVEAHVCRALGLVPAAVSSQILQRDRHAEYLAALAILGGTLEKMATEIRTLARTEIGELQEPFLMGQTGSSAMPHKRNPIISERIAGLARVVRGYAQTGFENQALWGERDISHSSAERIALPGATALLHYMLRKMAFVLNGLTVHPDRMHANLERTGGLVFSHRVLLALLDRGLSRDEAYAIVQDASTVALEGHETFRGALLRTGKFTEHELDELFNLSHYLRYVDEILERVGIPRSTPRSGIMSGVDVEARSPKPEARPVIETELPLPLYRRGKVRDVYEADGDLLIVATDRLSAFDHVLPTPIPDKGRILTQLSAFWFNFTRPIVLNHMITTDIDEIRGRLRDLARVDRAILEGRTMLVRRCDRIDAECVVRGYITGSAWDEYRRTGTVAGEPLPAGLRNGDALSAPIFTPATKASHGHDENITFEQLAGLVGVVTAQALRDLSLALYRRAAAHARQVGLVLADTKFEFGFDDGRLVLIDEALTPDSSRYWDAAQYPRSLASFDKQFVRDYLNEIGWNHEPPVPSLPDDVVEATRERYRETYRRLTGNTLRVIASEAKQSQPNEIALPLRSSQ
;
A
#
# COMPACT_ATOMS: atom_id res chain seq x y z
N MET A 1 -19.73 -8.07 -19.94
CA MET A 1 -18.71 -7.16 -19.34
C MET A 1 -17.68 -6.77 -20.39
N ILE A 2 -16.93 -5.68 -20.21
CA ILE A 2 -15.89 -5.26 -21.17
C ILE A 2 -14.54 -5.84 -20.75
N ASP A 3 -13.95 -6.70 -21.59
CA ASP A 3 -12.74 -7.46 -21.21
C ASP A 3 -11.58 -6.59 -20.73
N ARG A 4 -11.35 -5.48 -21.41
CA ARG A 4 -10.28 -4.51 -21.09
C ARG A 4 -10.39 -3.92 -19.68
N TYR A 5 -11.61 -3.84 -19.14
CA TYR A 5 -11.92 -3.17 -17.88
C TYR A 5 -12.51 -4.14 -16.83
N THR A 6 -12.31 -5.44 -17.03
CA THR A 6 -12.77 -6.48 -16.10
C THR A 6 -11.56 -7.20 -15.52
N THR A 7 -11.46 -7.25 -14.19
CA THR A 7 -10.38 -7.97 -13.51
C THR A 7 -10.66 -9.47 -13.47
N PRO A 8 -9.65 -10.34 -13.29
CA PRO A 8 -9.87 -11.79 -13.21
C PRO A 8 -10.91 -12.20 -12.17
N GLU A 9 -10.88 -11.59 -10.99
CA GLU A 9 -11.77 -11.91 -9.86
C GLU A 9 -13.23 -11.58 -10.19
N MET A 10 -13.49 -10.42 -10.83
CA MET A 10 -14.84 -10.05 -11.27
C MET A 10 -15.31 -10.86 -12.47
N ARG A 11 -14.39 -11.29 -13.34
CA ARG A 11 -14.70 -12.17 -14.47
C ARG A 11 -15.16 -13.54 -13.98
N GLU A 12 -14.44 -14.11 -13.02
CA GLU A 12 -14.79 -15.39 -12.39
C GLU A 12 -16.11 -15.29 -11.64
N LEU A 13 -16.30 -14.24 -10.82
CA LEU A 13 -17.53 -14.07 -10.04
C LEU A 13 -18.79 -14.04 -10.91
N TRP A 14 -18.75 -13.31 -12.02
CA TRP A 14 -19.89 -13.17 -12.94
C TRP A 14 -19.86 -14.18 -14.09
N SER A 15 -19.06 -15.24 -13.98
CA SER A 15 -19.02 -16.28 -15.00
C SER A 15 -20.28 -17.17 -14.94
N PRO A 16 -20.71 -17.75 -16.07
CA PRO A 16 -21.78 -18.73 -16.09
C PRO A 16 -21.53 -19.90 -15.13
N GLU A 17 -20.29 -20.38 -15.03
CA GLU A 17 -19.90 -21.46 -14.10
C GLU A 17 -20.21 -21.09 -12.65
N THR A 18 -19.79 -19.90 -12.21
CA THR A 18 -20.07 -19.43 -10.83
C THR A 18 -21.57 -19.28 -10.61
N LYS A 19 -22.30 -18.71 -11.57
CA LYS A 19 -23.77 -18.57 -11.51
C LYS A 19 -24.45 -19.93 -11.31
N PHE A 20 -24.18 -20.90 -12.18
CA PHE A 20 -24.81 -22.21 -12.12
C PHE A 20 -24.36 -23.04 -10.91
N SER A 21 -23.12 -22.84 -10.43
CA SER A 21 -22.66 -23.47 -9.19
C SER A 21 -23.46 -22.99 -7.98
N VAL A 22 -23.77 -21.69 -7.90
CA VAL A 22 -24.63 -21.14 -6.84
C VAL A 22 -26.06 -21.65 -6.98
N TRP A 23 -26.58 -21.79 -8.21
CA TRP A 23 -27.91 -22.38 -8.44
C TRP A 23 -27.97 -23.82 -7.91
N LEU A 24 -26.97 -24.64 -8.24
CA LEU A 24 -26.89 -26.01 -7.76
C LEU A 24 -26.83 -26.08 -6.23
N GLU A 25 -26.07 -25.18 -5.59
CA GLU A 25 -26.00 -25.13 -4.13
C GLU A 25 -27.38 -24.82 -3.51
N ILE A 26 -28.13 -23.87 -4.06
CA ILE A 26 -29.50 -23.55 -3.60
C ILE A 26 -30.41 -24.77 -3.73
N GLU A 27 -30.39 -25.43 -4.89
CA GLU A 27 -31.21 -26.62 -5.15
C GLU A 27 -30.92 -27.76 -4.16
N LEU A 28 -29.64 -27.99 -3.87
CA LEU A 28 -29.21 -28.99 -2.90
C LEU A 28 -29.65 -28.64 -1.48
N LEU A 29 -29.50 -27.40 -1.06
CA LEU A 29 -29.95 -26.94 0.27
C LEU A 29 -31.47 -27.05 0.44
N VAL A 30 -32.25 -26.70 -0.59
CA VAL A 30 -33.70 -26.88 -0.60
C VAL A 30 -34.05 -28.35 -0.46
N CYS A 31 -33.45 -29.22 -1.28
CA CYS A 31 -33.69 -30.66 -1.25
C CYS A 31 -33.34 -31.28 0.11
N GLU A 32 -32.22 -30.88 0.72
CA GLU A 32 -31.82 -31.34 2.06
C GLU A 32 -32.78 -30.91 3.15
N THR A 33 -33.25 -29.66 3.10
CA THR A 33 -34.21 -29.15 4.08
C THR A 33 -35.55 -29.85 3.92
N GLN A 34 -36.02 -30.04 2.69
CA GLN A 34 -37.23 -30.82 2.42
C GLN A 34 -37.10 -32.28 2.86
N ALA A 35 -35.90 -32.85 2.80
CA ALA A 35 -35.65 -34.20 3.32
C ALA A 35 -35.72 -34.25 4.85
N ALA A 36 -35.18 -33.24 5.53
CA ALA A 36 -35.30 -33.11 6.99
C ALA A 36 -36.77 -32.94 7.44
N LEU A 37 -37.61 -32.33 6.60
CA LEU A 37 -39.06 -32.18 6.82
C LEU A 37 -39.89 -33.38 6.36
N GLY A 38 -39.28 -34.41 5.77
CA GLY A 38 -39.95 -35.63 5.32
C GLY A 38 -40.61 -35.56 3.94
N PHE A 39 -40.45 -34.46 3.19
CA PHE A 39 -40.98 -34.32 1.82
C PHE A 39 -40.12 -35.00 0.74
N VAL A 40 -38.85 -35.28 1.06
CA VAL A 40 -37.89 -35.97 0.18
C VAL A 40 -37.23 -37.10 0.98
N PRO A 41 -36.98 -38.30 0.38
CA PRO A 41 -36.26 -39.35 1.10
C PRO A 41 -34.83 -38.92 1.48
N ALA A 42 -34.46 -39.09 2.76
CA ALA A 42 -33.15 -38.63 3.29
C ALA A 42 -31.93 -39.26 2.60
N GLU A 43 -32.05 -40.50 2.10
CA GLU A 43 -30.98 -41.14 1.32
C GLU A 43 -30.81 -40.51 -0.07
N VAL A 44 -31.90 -40.03 -0.68
CA VAL A 44 -31.86 -39.36 -1.98
C VAL A 44 -31.16 -38.01 -1.85
N ALA A 45 -31.53 -37.18 -0.86
CA ALA A 45 -30.86 -35.89 -0.63
C ALA A 45 -29.35 -36.07 -0.36
N ARG A 46 -28.96 -37.06 0.46
CA ARG A 46 -27.54 -37.39 0.69
C ARG A 46 -26.81 -37.87 -0.57
N ARG A 47 -27.50 -38.53 -1.49
CA ARG A 47 -26.91 -38.96 -2.76
C ARG A 47 -26.74 -37.77 -3.71
N LEU A 48 -27.77 -36.92 -3.83
CA LEU A 48 -27.72 -35.68 -4.60
C LEU A 48 -26.57 -34.77 -4.14
N ARG A 49 -26.42 -34.52 -2.83
CA ARG A 49 -25.32 -33.69 -2.31
C ARG A 49 -23.92 -34.21 -2.69
N ARG A 50 -23.76 -35.53 -2.83
CA ARG A 50 -22.47 -36.16 -3.16
C ARG A 50 -22.21 -36.27 -4.66
N GLN A 51 -23.26 -36.39 -5.47
CA GLN A 51 -23.16 -36.83 -6.86
C GLN A 51 -23.67 -35.81 -7.87
N ALA A 52 -24.57 -34.90 -7.47
CA ALA A 52 -25.16 -33.95 -8.40
C ALA A 52 -24.07 -33.04 -8.98
N LYS A 53 -24.08 -32.93 -10.31
CA LYS A 53 -23.20 -32.06 -11.06
C LYS A 53 -24.02 -31.31 -12.08
N MET A 54 -23.69 -30.05 -12.30
CA MET A 54 -24.16 -29.31 -13.46
C MET A 54 -23.30 -29.69 -14.66
N GLY A 55 -23.90 -29.72 -15.85
CA GLY A 55 -23.12 -29.79 -17.09
C GLY A 55 -22.35 -28.49 -17.34
N THR A 56 -21.53 -28.49 -18.39
CA THR A 56 -20.75 -27.31 -18.77
C THR A 56 -21.70 -26.16 -19.18
N PRO A 57 -21.33 -24.89 -18.99
CA PRO A 57 -22.17 -23.78 -19.44
C PRO A 57 -22.51 -23.85 -20.93
N ALA A 58 -21.59 -24.33 -21.77
CA ALA A 58 -21.86 -24.55 -23.19
C ALA A 58 -22.99 -25.57 -23.42
N ARG A 59 -23.07 -26.63 -22.60
CA ARG A 59 -24.17 -27.61 -22.67
C ARG A 59 -25.49 -27.01 -22.21
N ILE A 60 -25.47 -26.21 -21.14
CA ILE A 60 -26.68 -25.53 -20.64
C ILE A 60 -27.20 -24.55 -21.69
N ASP A 61 -26.32 -23.73 -22.28
CA ASP A 61 -26.67 -22.78 -23.35
C ASP A 61 -27.22 -23.50 -24.60
N GLU A 62 -26.69 -24.69 -24.92
CA GLU A 62 -27.21 -25.53 -26.00
C GLU A 62 -28.66 -25.93 -25.72
N ILE A 63 -28.95 -26.53 -24.56
CA ILE A 63 -30.30 -26.96 -24.15
C ILE A 63 -31.26 -25.77 -24.09
N GLU A 64 -30.80 -24.61 -23.62
CA GLU A 64 -31.59 -23.38 -23.60
C GLU A 64 -32.02 -23.00 -25.02
N ARG A 65 -31.07 -22.95 -25.95
CA ARG A 65 -31.30 -22.53 -27.33
C ARG A 65 -32.12 -23.53 -28.14
N THR A 66 -31.87 -24.83 -28.01
CA THR A 66 -32.46 -25.84 -28.91
C THR A 66 -33.75 -26.43 -28.38
N GLU A 67 -33.98 -26.43 -27.07
CA GLU A 67 -35.08 -27.20 -26.48
C GLU A 67 -36.02 -26.41 -25.58
N THR A 68 -35.50 -25.55 -24.70
CA THR A 68 -36.30 -25.04 -23.57
C THR A 68 -36.68 -23.57 -23.69
N GLN A 69 -35.84 -22.74 -24.31
CA GLN A 69 -35.95 -21.28 -24.30
C GLN A 69 -36.14 -20.72 -22.87
N HIS A 70 -35.61 -21.42 -21.86
CA HIS A 70 -35.73 -21.10 -20.44
C HIS A 70 -34.49 -21.58 -19.67
N ASP A 71 -33.71 -20.64 -19.14
CA ASP A 71 -32.41 -20.90 -18.52
C ASP A 71 -32.44 -21.83 -17.29
N VAL A 72 -33.37 -21.65 -16.35
CA VAL A 72 -33.51 -22.56 -15.18
C VAL A 72 -33.87 -23.98 -15.61
N VAL A 73 -34.78 -24.14 -16.58
CA VAL A 73 -35.16 -25.47 -17.09
C VAL A 73 -33.98 -26.12 -17.82
N ALA A 74 -33.22 -25.35 -18.61
CA ALA A 74 -32.02 -25.84 -19.28
C ALA A 74 -30.97 -26.32 -18.26
N PHE A 75 -30.74 -25.55 -17.20
CA PHE A 75 -29.86 -25.91 -16.10
C PHE A 75 -30.31 -27.22 -15.42
N LEU A 76 -31.60 -27.33 -15.05
CA LEU A 76 -32.13 -28.53 -14.40
C LEU A 76 -32.03 -29.78 -15.28
N ARG A 77 -32.28 -29.65 -16.59
CA ARG A 77 -32.07 -30.74 -17.55
C ARG A 77 -30.61 -31.17 -17.59
N SER A 78 -29.70 -30.21 -17.64
CA SER A 78 -28.26 -30.51 -17.62
C SER A 78 -27.82 -31.21 -16.33
N VAL A 79 -28.39 -30.85 -15.18
CA VAL A 79 -28.14 -31.57 -13.92
C VAL A 79 -28.74 -32.98 -13.96
N ALA A 80 -29.93 -33.15 -14.52
CA ALA A 80 -30.58 -34.45 -14.66
C ALA A 80 -29.81 -35.40 -15.58
N GLU A 81 -29.18 -34.91 -16.66
CA GLU A 81 -28.30 -35.69 -17.54
C GLU A 81 -27.15 -36.35 -16.76
N GLU A 82 -26.57 -35.63 -15.80
CA GLU A 82 -25.43 -36.11 -15.01
C GLU A 82 -25.85 -36.92 -13.76
N THR A 83 -27.02 -36.63 -13.20
CA THR A 83 -27.43 -37.10 -11.88
C THR A 83 -28.47 -38.23 -11.94
N GLY A 84 -29.16 -38.38 -13.06
CA GLY A 84 -30.19 -39.40 -13.28
C GLY A 84 -31.49 -39.16 -12.51
N ASP A 85 -32.21 -40.24 -12.26
CA ASP A 85 -33.60 -40.25 -11.75
C ASP A 85 -33.85 -39.47 -10.45
N ASP A 86 -32.84 -39.32 -9.60
CA ASP A 86 -32.96 -38.58 -8.34
C ASP A 86 -33.07 -37.07 -8.57
N ALA A 87 -32.66 -36.55 -9.74
CA ALA A 87 -32.78 -35.14 -10.08
C ALA A 87 -34.22 -34.62 -10.05
N ARG A 88 -35.23 -35.51 -10.14
CA ARG A 88 -36.66 -35.15 -9.99
C ARG A 88 -37.02 -34.52 -8.64
N PHE A 89 -36.16 -34.66 -7.64
CA PHE A 89 -36.35 -34.05 -6.31
C PHE A 89 -35.69 -32.67 -6.19
N LEU A 90 -34.84 -32.29 -7.14
CA LEU A 90 -34.39 -30.90 -7.29
C LEU A 90 -35.53 -30.05 -7.84
N HIS A 91 -35.56 -28.78 -7.49
CA HIS A 91 -36.58 -27.80 -7.86
C HIS A 91 -38.01 -28.09 -7.37
N LYS A 92 -38.18 -29.09 -6.49
CA LYS A 92 -39.50 -29.52 -6.02
C LYS A 92 -40.17 -28.39 -5.23
N GLY A 93 -41.25 -27.82 -5.78
CA GLY A 93 -42.05 -26.76 -5.15
C GLY A 93 -41.48 -25.35 -5.30
N LEU A 94 -40.31 -25.20 -5.94
CA LEU A 94 -39.71 -23.90 -6.23
C LEU A 94 -40.34 -23.27 -7.47
N GLY A 95 -40.38 -21.94 -7.50
CA GLY A 95 -40.47 -21.18 -8.74
C GLY A 95 -39.08 -20.78 -9.23
N SER A 96 -38.90 -20.57 -10.54
CA SER A 96 -37.59 -20.23 -11.14
C SER A 96 -36.84 -19.11 -10.41
N SER A 97 -37.56 -18.08 -9.95
CA SER A 97 -36.96 -16.93 -9.25
C SER A 97 -36.55 -17.17 -7.82
N ASP A 98 -37.02 -18.25 -7.17
CA ASP A 98 -36.47 -18.65 -5.88
C ASP A 98 -34.97 -18.94 -5.98
N VAL A 99 -34.56 -19.57 -7.09
CA VAL A 99 -33.15 -19.86 -7.38
C VAL A 99 -32.44 -18.62 -7.93
N VAL A 100 -33.01 -17.96 -8.93
CA VAL A 100 -32.35 -16.86 -9.65
C VAL A 100 -32.05 -15.66 -8.73
N ASP A 101 -33.04 -15.17 -7.97
CA ASP A 101 -32.86 -13.97 -7.15
C ASP A 101 -32.02 -14.24 -5.90
N THR A 102 -32.18 -15.42 -5.29
CA THR A 102 -31.35 -15.84 -4.15
C THR A 102 -29.88 -15.97 -4.59
N ALA A 103 -29.63 -16.57 -5.77
CA ALA A 103 -28.28 -16.65 -6.32
C ALA A 103 -27.72 -15.26 -6.67
N LEU A 104 -28.53 -14.39 -7.27
CA LEU A 104 -28.11 -13.03 -7.61
C LEU A 104 -27.67 -12.26 -6.36
N SER A 105 -28.40 -12.40 -5.26
CA SER A 105 -28.07 -11.80 -3.96
C SER A 105 -26.71 -12.28 -3.42
N VAL A 106 -26.44 -13.59 -3.51
CA VAL A 106 -25.11 -14.15 -3.18
C VAL A 106 -24.00 -13.53 -4.04
N LEU A 107 -24.21 -13.40 -5.36
CA LEU A 107 -23.22 -12.83 -6.27
C LEU A 107 -22.98 -11.34 -5.98
N MET A 108 -24.04 -10.57 -5.72
CA MET A 108 -23.95 -9.14 -5.39
C MET A 108 -23.23 -8.91 -4.05
N MET A 109 -23.49 -9.74 -3.03
CA MET A 109 -22.73 -9.68 -1.77
C MET A 109 -21.23 -9.93 -2.00
N ARG A 110 -20.90 -11.00 -2.73
CA ARG A 110 -19.51 -11.34 -3.06
C ARG A 110 -18.84 -10.22 -3.89
N ALA A 111 -19.60 -9.55 -4.77
CA ALA A 111 -19.12 -8.42 -5.52
C ALA A 111 -18.81 -7.21 -4.61
N ILE A 112 -19.68 -6.89 -3.63
CA ILE A 112 -19.35 -5.86 -2.64
C ILE A 112 -18.14 -6.25 -1.80
N ASP A 113 -17.98 -7.52 -1.42
CA ASP A 113 -16.80 -7.94 -0.64
C ASP A 113 -15.49 -7.68 -1.40
N LEU A 114 -15.48 -7.85 -2.73
CA LEU A 114 -14.36 -7.45 -3.59
C LEU A 114 -14.20 -5.92 -3.64
N LEU A 115 -15.29 -5.17 -3.79
CA LEU A 115 -15.27 -3.72 -3.87
C LEU A 115 -14.82 -3.05 -2.55
N ASP A 116 -15.29 -3.52 -1.40
CA ASP A 116 -14.93 -3.02 -0.06
C ASP A 116 -13.42 -3.19 0.17
N ARG A 117 -12.85 -4.34 -0.20
CA ARG A 117 -11.39 -4.56 -0.14
C ARG A 117 -10.61 -3.52 -0.95
N GLU A 118 -10.96 -3.31 -2.21
CA GLU A 118 -10.24 -2.36 -3.07
C GLU A 118 -10.50 -0.90 -2.65
N ALA A 119 -11.68 -0.57 -2.15
CA ALA A 119 -12.00 0.74 -1.60
C ALA A 119 -11.19 1.07 -0.35
N ARG A 120 -10.91 0.09 0.51
CA ARG A 120 -9.99 0.27 1.65
C ARG A 120 -8.57 0.54 1.20
N THR A 121 -8.08 -0.15 0.17
CA THR A 121 -6.75 0.11 -0.40
C THR A 121 -6.62 1.56 -0.88
N VAL A 122 -7.67 2.12 -1.51
CA VAL A 122 -7.72 3.54 -1.90
C VAL A 122 -7.69 4.44 -0.67
N ALA A 123 -8.53 4.17 0.33
CA ALA A 123 -8.59 4.97 1.57
C ALA A 123 -7.24 4.98 2.31
N GLU A 124 -6.55 3.84 2.39
CA GLU A 124 -5.22 3.73 3.01
C GLU A 124 -4.15 4.51 2.24
N ALA A 125 -4.17 4.46 0.89
CA ALA A 125 -3.26 5.26 0.08
C ALA A 125 -3.47 6.77 0.30
N LEU A 126 -4.73 7.19 0.43
CA LEU A 126 -5.08 8.57 0.76
C LEU A 126 -4.61 8.97 2.16
N ARG A 127 -4.75 8.12 3.17
CA ARG A 127 -4.23 8.37 4.52
C ARG A 127 -2.73 8.57 4.53
N ARG A 128 -1.99 7.72 3.80
CA ARG A 128 -0.53 7.86 3.65
C ARG A 128 -0.15 9.19 2.99
N LEU A 129 -0.83 9.57 1.91
CA LEU A 129 -0.60 10.87 1.26
C LEU A 129 -0.95 12.05 2.18
N ALA A 130 -2.06 11.96 2.91
CA ALA A 130 -2.50 12.99 3.85
C ALA A 130 -1.47 13.23 4.96
N ASP A 131 -0.93 12.15 5.53
CA ASP A 131 0.11 12.23 6.57
C ASP A 131 1.45 12.71 6.00
N ALA A 132 1.92 12.13 4.89
CA ALA A 132 3.19 12.48 4.26
C ALA A 132 3.25 13.95 3.81
N HIS A 133 2.10 14.51 3.39
CA HIS A 133 1.99 15.89 2.89
C HIS A 133 1.22 16.82 3.82
N ARG A 134 1.18 16.50 5.12
CA ARG A 134 0.49 17.26 6.17
C ARG A 134 0.70 18.77 6.03
N TYR A 135 1.97 19.18 5.90
CA TYR A 135 2.39 20.57 5.82
C TYR A 135 2.89 20.99 4.44
N THR A 136 2.62 20.20 3.39
CA THR A 136 2.95 20.62 2.01
C THR A 136 1.97 21.70 1.57
N VAL A 137 2.38 22.96 1.72
CA VAL A 137 1.54 24.12 1.42
C VAL A 137 1.29 24.23 -0.08
N MET A 138 0.05 24.58 -0.44
CA MET A 138 -0.37 24.86 -1.81
C MET A 138 -1.44 25.94 -1.85
N ALA A 139 -1.68 26.51 -3.02
CA ALA A 139 -2.80 27.42 -3.21
C ALA A 139 -4.15 26.66 -3.13
N GLY A 140 -4.99 27.03 -2.17
CA GLY A 140 -6.41 26.73 -2.21
C GLY A 140 -7.05 27.44 -3.40
N ARG A 141 -7.99 26.76 -4.07
CA ARG A 141 -8.61 27.28 -5.29
C ARG A 141 -10.12 27.23 -5.23
N THR A 142 -10.75 28.37 -5.50
CA THR A 142 -12.21 28.53 -5.65
C THR A 142 -12.49 29.10 -7.03
N HIS A 143 -13.43 28.52 -7.77
CA HIS A 143 -13.68 28.89 -9.18
C HIS A 143 -12.43 28.76 -10.09
N GLY A 144 -11.46 27.94 -9.70
CA GLY A 144 -10.16 27.81 -10.39
C GLY A 144 -9.16 28.95 -10.09
N MET A 145 -9.55 29.95 -9.30
CA MET A 145 -8.71 31.09 -8.90
C MET A 145 -8.06 30.82 -7.54
N GLN A 146 -6.89 31.40 -7.29
CA GLN A 146 -6.26 31.33 -5.96
C GLN A 146 -7.12 32.03 -4.92
N ALA A 147 -7.31 31.36 -3.79
CA ALA A 147 -7.97 31.90 -2.61
C ALA A 147 -6.92 32.02 -1.49
N GLU A 148 -6.99 31.16 -0.47
CA GLU A 148 -6.06 31.15 0.66
C GLU A 148 -5.10 29.94 0.59
N PRO A 149 -3.96 29.98 1.30
CA PRO A 149 -3.11 28.81 1.48
C PRO A 149 -3.86 27.63 2.13
N THR A 150 -3.60 26.43 1.64
CA THR A 150 -4.02 25.16 2.25
C THR A 150 -2.86 24.16 2.16
N THR A 151 -3.08 22.89 2.50
CA THR A 151 -2.06 21.84 2.30
C THR A 151 -2.56 20.72 1.41
N PHE A 152 -1.65 20.07 0.68
CA PHE A 152 -1.97 18.86 -0.06
C PHE A 152 -2.43 17.74 0.90
N GLY A 153 -1.90 17.69 2.12
CA GLY A 153 -2.36 16.80 3.18
C GLY A 153 -3.84 16.96 3.52
N LEU A 154 -4.32 18.21 3.67
CA LEU A 154 -5.74 18.49 3.89
C LEU A 154 -6.63 18.08 2.70
N LYS A 155 -6.12 18.25 1.47
CA LYS A 155 -6.82 17.81 0.26
C LYS A 155 -6.97 16.29 0.21
N ALA A 156 -5.92 15.55 0.57
CA ALA A 156 -5.97 14.10 0.70
C ALA A 156 -6.87 13.66 1.86
N ALA A 157 -6.84 14.36 3.01
CA ALA A 157 -7.73 14.08 4.15
C ALA A 157 -9.22 14.25 3.79
N LEU A 158 -9.56 15.27 2.98
CA LEU A 158 -10.92 15.44 2.44
C LEU A 158 -11.36 14.21 1.64
N TRP A 159 -10.46 13.62 0.88
CA TRP A 159 -10.72 12.39 0.11
C TRP A 159 -10.83 11.15 1.00
N VAL A 160 -10.04 11.05 2.08
CA VAL A 160 -10.20 10.00 3.10
C VAL A 160 -11.62 10.02 3.66
N ALA A 161 -12.09 11.18 4.13
CA ALA A 161 -13.43 11.32 4.70
C ALA A 161 -14.54 10.92 3.70
N GLU A 162 -14.36 11.21 2.41
CA GLU A 162 -15.34 10.81 1.40
C GLU A 162 -15.32 9.32 1.09
N MET A 163 -14.14 8.70 1.07
CA MET A 163 -14.01 7.25 0.95
C MET A 163 -14.59 6.52 2.15
N GLU A 164 -14.44 7.03 3.39
CA GLU A 164 -15.07 6.46 4.59
C GLU A 164 -16.60 6.44 4.47
N ARG A 165 -17.21 7.55 4.05
CA ARG A 165 -18.65 7.59 3.76
C ARG A 165 -19.03 6.69 2.58
N GLY A 166 -18.12 6.45 1.63
CA GLY A 166 -18.31 5.50 0.54
C GLY A 166 -18.33 4.05 1.02
N LEU A 167 -17.40 3.69 1.92
CA LEU A 167 -17.32 2.37 2.54
C LEU A 167 -18.58 2.09 3.39
N GLU A 168 -19.07 3.07 4.13
CA GLU A 168 -20.33 2.96 4.88
C GLU A 168 -21.52 2.68 3.94
N ARG A 169 -21.64 3.40 2.83
CA ARG A 169 -22.66 3.13 1.81
C ARG A 169 -22.54 1.75 1.17
N LEU A 170 -21.32 1.27 0.92
CA LEU A 170 -21.12 -0.11 0.42
C LEU A 170 -21.58 -1.15 1.44
N ARG A 171 -21.32 -0.95 2.73
CA ARG A 171 -21.80 -1.86 3.78
C ARG A 171 -23.32 -1.90 3.83
N HIS A 172 -23.98 -0.74 3.81
CA HIS A 172 -25.44 -0.69 3.74
C HIS A 172 -25.99 -1.35 2.48
N ALA A 173 -25.44 -1.05 1.30
CA ALA A 173 -25.84 -1.71 0.06
C ALA A 173 -25.69 -3.24 0.13
N ARG A 174 -24.64 -3.73 0.80
CA ARG A 174 -24.43 -5.17 1.04
C ARG A 174 -25.52 -5.77 1.90
N GLU A 175 -25.86 -5.11 3.00
CA GLU A 175 -26.93 -5.52 3.92
C GLU A 175 -28.29 -5.51 3.20
N THR A 176 -28.57 -4.47 2.42
CA THR A 176 -29.81 -4.28 1.67
C THR A 176 -30.07 -5.43 0.68
N VAL A 177 -29.02 -5.96 0.05
CA VAL A 177 -29.11 -7.09 -0.92
C VAL A 177 -28.78 -8.44 -0.31
N ALA A 178 -28.42 -8.53 0.98
CA ALA A 178 -28.15 -9.78 1.68
C ALA A 178 -29.46 -10.49 2.08
N VAL A 179 -30.38 -10.60 1.12
CA VAL A 179 -31.70 -11.21 1.31
C VAL A 179 -31.93 -12.32 0.29
N GLY A 180 -32.57 -13.41 0.69
CA GLY A 180 -32.98 -14.49 -0.19
C GLY A 180 -34.50 -14.63 -0.25
N LYS A 181 -35.00 -15.33 -1.27
CA LYS A 181 -36.41 -15.72 -1.34
C LYS A 181 -36.57 -17.15 -1.82
N ILE A 182 -37.33 -17.95 -1.07
CA ILE A 182 -37.69 -19.34 -1.38
C ILE A 182 -39.17 -19.51 -1.00
N SER A 183 -40.03 -18.81 -1.74
CA SER A 183 -41.42 -18.57 -1.37
C SER A 183 -42.41 -18.98 -2.47
N GLY A 184 -41.92 -19.52 -3.58
CA GLY A 184 -42.69 -20.05 -4.68
C GLY A 184 -43.16 -18.98 -5.67
N GLU A 185 -44.20 -19.34 -6.43
CA GLU A 185 -44.65 -18.60 -7.62
C GLU A 185 -45.17 -17.18 -7.35
N VAL A 186 -45.76 -16.92 -6.18
CA VAL A 186 -46.34 -15.60 -5.85
C VAL A 186 -46.01 -15.17 -4.42
N GLY A 187 -45.00 -15.79 -3.80
CA GLY A 187 -44.54 -15.39 -2.46
C GLY A 187 -45.40 -15.86 -1.29
N THR A 188 -46.25 -16.86 -1.49
CA THR A 188 -47.24 -17.32 -0.51
C THR A 188 -46.89 -18.64 0.16
N TYR A 189 -45.77 -19.26 -0.20
CA TYR A 189 -45.36 -20.59 0.30
C TYR A 189 -46.39 -21.70 -0.01
N ALA A 190 -47.17 -21.58 -1.10
CA ALA A 190 -48.22 -22.56 -1.41
C ALA A 190 -47.72 -24.02 -1.55
N HIS A 191 -46.44 -24.20 -1.89
CA HIS A 191 -45.81 -25.51 -2.14
C HIS A 191 -44.50 -25.71 -1.35
N LEU A 192 -44.18 -24.80 -0.44
CA LEU A 192 -42.96 -24.76 0.36
C LEU A 192 -43.31 -24.37 1.80
N THR A 193 -42.35 -24.42 2.70
CA THR A 193 -42.54 -23.87 4.05
C THR A 193 -41.50 -22.79 4.33
N PRO A 194 -41.81 -21.76 5.14
CA PRO A 194 -40.84 -20.72 5.49
C PRO A 194 -39.55 -21.25 6.14
N GLU A 195 -39.59 -22.44 6.76
CA GLU A 195 -38.41 -23.10 7.31
C GLU A 195 -37.38 -23.48 6.24
N VAL A 196 -37.83 -23.82 5.01
CA VAL A 196 -36.94 -24.09 3.87
C VAL A 196 -36.18 -22.82 3.50
N GLU A 197 -36.89 -21.71 3.32
CA GLU A 197 -36.29 -20.41 3.03
C GLU A 197 -35.29 -19.99 4.11
N ALA A 198 -35.70 -20.11 5.38
CA ALA A 198 -34.86 -19.73 6.51
C ALA A 198 -33.57 -20.57 6.58
N HIS A 199 -33.63 -21.86 6.26
CA HIS A 199 -32.44 -22.71 6.22
C HIS A 199 -31.51 -22.34 5.07
N VAL A 200 -32.03 -22.23 3.84
CA VAL A 200 -31.25 -21.88 2.65
C VAL A 200 -30.59 -20.52 2.81
N CYS A 201 -31.34 -19.51 3.27
CA CYS A 201 -30.81 -18.18 3.49
C CYS A 201 -29.66 -18.20 4.51
N ARG A 202 -29.86 -18.84 5.68
CA ARG A 202 -28.79 -18.94 6.69
C ARG A 202 -27.54 -19.63 6.16
N ALA A 203 -27.68 -20.70 5.40
CA ALA A 203 -26.54 -21.44 4.83
C ALA A 203 -25.73 -20.58 3.83
N LEU A 204 -26.39 -19.67 3.12
CA LEU A 204 -25.78 -18.77 2.14
C LEU A 204 -25.36 -17.41 2.71
N GLY A 205 -25.56 -17.17 4.01
CA GLY A 205 -25.28 -15.88 4.66
C GLY A 205 -26.28 -14.78 4.31
N LEU A 206 -27.50 -15.16 3.94
CA LEU A 206 -28.62 -14.28 3.62
C LEU A 206 -29.66 -14.27 4.75
N VAL A 207 -30.53 -13.28 4.73
CA VAL A 207 -31.75 -13.22 5.55
C VAL A 207 -32.97 -13.45 4.65
N PRO A 208 -33.99 -14.22 5.08
CA PRO A 208 -35.25 -14.31 4.34
C PRO A 208 -35.87 -12.93 4.11
N ALA A 209 -36.35 -12.67 2.90
CA ALA A 209 -37.13 -11.47 2.63
C ALA A 209 -38.39 -11.47 3.51
N ALA A 210 -38.65 -10.36 4.21
CA ALA A 210 -39.79 -10.27 5.14
C ALA A 210 -41.13 -10.55 4.45
N VAL A 211 -41.29 -10.06 3.22
CA VAL A 211 -42.34 -10.42 2.27
C VAL A 211 -41.71 -10.42 0.89
N SER A 212 -42.06 -11.38 0.06
CA SER A 212 -41.65 -11.44 -1.34
C SER A 212 -42.87 -11.66 -2.23
N SER A 213 -42.72 -11.38 -3.52
CA SER A 213 -43.64 -11.81 -4.55
C SER A 213 -43.05 -13.05 -5.24
N GLN A 214 -43.23 -13.23 -6.55
CA GLN A 214 -42.43 -14.20 -7.29
C GLN A 214 -40.92 -13.85 -7.27
N ILE A 215 -40.57 -12.62 -6.90
CA ILE A 215 -39.21 -12.06 -6.93
C ILE A 215 -38.87 -11.27 -5.65
N LEU A 216 -37.59 -10.96 -5.46
CA LEU A 216 -37.14 -9.89 -4.56
C LEU A 216 -37.52 -8.52 -5.12
N GLN A 217 -37.77 -7.56 -4.23
CA GLN A 217 -38.13 -6.19 -4.63
C GLN A 217 -36.89 -5.43 -5.14
N ARG A 218 -37.06 -4.72 -6.26
CA ARG A 218 -35.96 -4.10 -7.03
C ARG A 218 -35.47 -2.76 -6.48
N ASP A 219 -36.14 -2.20 -5.48
CA ASP A 219 -35.65 -1.06 -4.69
C ASP A 219 -34.27 -1.34 -4.08
N ARG A 220 -34.05 -2.58 -3.63
CA ARG A 220 -32.77 -3.07 -3.10
C ARG A 220 -31.63 -2.98 -4.12
N HIS A 221 -31.93 -3.38 -5.35
CA HIS A 221 -30.98 -3.39 -6.47
C HIS A 221 -30.70 -1.96 -6.95
N ALA A 222 -31.71 -1.08 -6.89
CA ALA A 222 -31.57 0.34 -7.17
C ALA A 222 -30.65 1.03 -6.14
N GLU A 223 -30.84 0.78 -4.84
CA GLU A 223 -29.96 1.27 -3.78
C GLU A 223 -28.52 0.78 -3.96
N TYR A 224 -28.35 -0.51 -4.27
CA TYR A 224 -27.06 -1.11 -4.57
C TYR A 224 -26.33 -0.37 -5.70
N LEU A 225 -26.99 -0.21 -6.85
CA LEU A 225 -26.41 0.48 -8.01
C LEU A 225 -26.15 1.97 -7.72
N ALA A 226 -27.02 2.61 -6.94
CA ALA A 226 -26.82 4.00 -6.50
C ALA A 226 -25.57 4.14 -5.63
N ALA A 227 -25.34 3.24 -4.67
CA ALA A 227 -24.15 3.24 -3.84
C ALA A 227 -22.86 3.09 -4.69
N LEU A 228 -22.87 2.19 -5.68
CA LEU A 228 -21.76 2.02 -6.62
C LEU A 228 -21.51 3.28 -7.46
N ALA A 229 -22.58 3.92 -7.94
CA ALA A 229 -22.51 5.14 -8.74
C ALA A 229 -21.98 6.34 -7.94
N ILE A 230 -22.38 6.48 -6.67
CA ILE A 230 -21.87 7.51 -5.76
C ILE A 230 -20.38 7.34 -5.55
N LEU A 231 -19.92 6.12 -5.23
CA LEU A 231 -18.49 5.84 -5.06
C LEU A 231 -17.70 6.09 -6.36
N GLY A 232 -18.26 5.71 -7.51
CA GLY A 232 -17.71 6.05 -8.82
C GLY A 232 -17.56 7.57 -9.03
N GLY A 233 -18.53 8.37 -8.58
CA GLY A 233 -18.47 9.83 -8.58
C GLY A 233 -17.35 10.39 -7.70
N THR A 234 -17.13 9.82 -6.51
CA THR A 234 -16.01 10.17 -5.64
C THR A 234 -14.66 9.92 -6.32
N LEU A 235 -14.51 8.80 -7.04
CA LEU A 235 -13.30 8.50 -7.81
C LEU A 235 -13.11 9.50 -8.98
N GLU A 236 -14.18 9.88 -9.67
CA GLU A 236 -14.11 10.91 -10.73
C GLU A 236 -13.70 12.27 -10.18
N LYS A 237 -14.17 12.65 -8.97
CA LYS A 237 -13.76 13.89 -8.32
C LYS A 237 -12.25 13.92 -8.07
N MET A 238 -11.69 12.84 -7.50
CA MET A 238 -10.25 12.73 -7.27
C MET A 238 -9.47 12.76 -8.60
N ALA A 239 -9.93 11.98 -9.59
CA ALA A 239 -9.32 11.93 -10.91
C ALA A 239 -9.34 13.31 -11.60
N THR A 240 -10.42 14.07 -11.45
CA THR A 240 -10.53 15.42 -12.01
C THR A 240 -9.56 16.38 -11.35
N GLU A 241 -9.36 16.30 -10.04
CA GLU A 241 -8.35 17.11 -9.36
C GLU A 241 -6.94 16.74 -9.80
N ILE A 242 -6.61 15.45 -9.88
CA ILE A 242 -5.30 14.99 -10.37
C ILE A 242 -5.04 15.53 -11.78
N ARG A 243 -6.04 15.47 -12.67
CA ARG A 243 -5.94 16.04 -14.03
C ARG A 243 -5.72 17.55 -13.99
N THR A 244 -6.46 18.27 -13.14
CA THR A 244 -6.33 19.72 -12.98
C THR A 244 -4.92 20.10 -12.54
N LEU A 245 -4.39 19.44 -11.52
CA LEU A 245 -3.09 19.74 -10.92
C LEU A 245 -1.91 19.24 -11.76
N ALA A 246 -2.13 18.29 -12.66
CA ALA A 246 -1.14 17.81 -13.63
C ALA A 246 -1.02 18.67 -14.90
N ARG A 247 -1.90 19.67 -15.10
CA ARG A 247 -1.79 20.59 -16.25
C ARG A 247 -0.46 21.32 -16.25
N THR A 248 0.07 21.58 -17.43
CA THR A 248 1.39 22.22 -17.65
C THR A 248 1.57 23.52 -16.88
N GLU A 249 0.51 24.33 -16.78
CA GLU A 249 0.54 25.64 -16.12
C GLU A 249 0.54 25.54 -14.58
N ILE A 250 0.26 24.35 -14.03
CA ILE A 250 0.18 24.08 -12.59
C ILE A 250 1.30 23.13 -12.18
N GLY A 251 1.38 21.92 -12.76
CA GLY A 251 2.48 20.98 -12.55
C GLY A 251 2.70 20.56 -11.09
N GLU A 252 1.64 20.54 -10.27
CA GLU A 252 1.71 20.20 -8.85
C GLU A 252 1.69 18.69 -8.61
N LEU A 253 1.06 17.93 -9.51
CA LEU A 253 0.96 16.48 -9.46
C LEU A 253 1.34 15.83 -10.79
N GLN A 254 1.83 14.59 -10.73
CA GLN A 254 2.04 13.76 -11.91
C GLN A 254 1.64 12.30 -11.62
N GLU A 255 0.88 11.69 -12.53
CA GLU A 255 0.60 10.24 -12.44
C GLU A 255 1.89 9.42 -12.55
N PRO A 256 1.92 8.21 -11.94
CA PRO A 256 3.03 7.28 -12.11
C PRO A 256 3.27 6.99 -13.59
N PHE A 257 4.52 7.15 -14.02
CA PHE A 257 4.95 6.96 -15.41
C PHE A 257 6.02 5.87 -15.48
N LEU A 258 5.69 4.74 -16.12
CA LEU A 258 6.58 3.58 -16.17
C LEU A 258 7.74 3.80 -17.15
N MET A 259 8.87 3.16 -16.88
CA MET A 259 9.99 3.15 -17.81
C MET A 259 9.57 2.46 -19.12
N GLY A 260 9.83 3.12 -20.25
CA GLY A 260 9.38 2.66 -21.58
C GLY A 260 7.92 2.99 -21.91
N GLN A 261 7.16 3.62 -21.01
CA GLN A 261 5.83 4.10 -21.33
C GLN A 261 5.93 5.23 -22.37
N THR A 262 5.25 5.05 -23.50
CA THR A 262 5.13 6.10 -24.51
C THR A 262 4.03 7.07 -24.10
N GLY A 263 4.41 8.30 -23.74
CA GLY A 263 3.46 9.32 -23.32
C GLY A 263 2.67 9.96 -24.47
N SER A 264 3.23 9.92 -25.68
CA SER A 264 2.61 10.32 -26.95
C SER A 264 3.38 9.68 -28.10
N SER A 265 2.70 9.33 -29.19
CA SER A 265 3.33 8.78 -30.41
C SER A 265 4.29 9.77 -31.08
N ALA A 266 4.10 11.08 -30.89
CA ALA A 266 4.86 12.13 -31.56
C ALA A 266 5.66 13.05 -30.61
N MET A 267 5.36 13.03 -29.30
CA MET A 267 5.92 14.00 -28.33
C MET A 267 6.52 13.28 -27.11
N PRO A 268 7.83 12.98 -27.10
CA PRO A 268 8.48 12.18 -26.04
C PRO A 268 8.40 12.78 -24.63
N HIS A 269 8.29 14.11 -24.53
CA HIS A 269 8.19 14.85 -23.27
C HIS A 269 6.78 14.78 -22.64
N LYS A 270 5.75 14.38 -23.40
CA LYS A 270 4.36 14.46 -22.94
C LYS A 270 4.11 13.45 -21.82
N ARG A 271 3.65 13.93 -20.67
CA ARG A 271 3.22 13.12 -19.51
C ARG A 271 1.76 13.47 -19.24
N ASN A 272 0.87 12.49 -19.43
CA ASN A 272 -0.58 12.72 -19.42
C ASN A 272 -1.24 11.96 -18.26
N PRO A 273 -2.24 12.54 -17.58
CA PRO A 273 -3.02 11.87 -16.53
C PRO A 273 -4.09 10.92 -17.13
N ILE A 274 -3.67 9.99 -17.99
CA ILE A 274 -4.59 9.14 -18.79
C ILE A 274 -5.36 8.14 -17.94
N ILE A 275 -4.85 7.75 -16.77
CA ILE A 275 -5.54 6.81 -15.89
C ILE A 275 -6.71 7.55 -15.24
N SER A 276 -6.49 8.77 -14.75
CA SER A 276 -7.53 9.63 -14.21
C SER A 276 -8.59 9.99 -15.26
N GLU A 277 -8.20 10.29 -16.50
CA GLU A 277 -9.14 10.50 -17.60
C GLU A 277 -10.02 9.27 -17.85
N ARG A 278 -9.41 8.08 -17.82
CA ARG A 278 -10.14 6.82 -17.96
C ARG A 278 -11.12 6.59 -16.81
N ILE A 279 -10.70 6.83 -15.57
CA ILE A 279 -11.57 6.70 -14.38
C ILE A 279 -12.77 7.63 -14.51
N ALA A 280 -12.57 8.88 -14.94
CA ALA A 280 -13.67 9.82 -15.18
C ALA A 280 -14.64 9.32 -16.26
N GLY A 281 -14.13 8.75 -17.35
CA GLY A 281 -14.96 8.13 -18.39
C GLY A 281 -15.80 6.95 -17.88
N LEU A 282 -15.20 6.05 -17.11
CA LEU A 282 -15.88 4.87 -16.57
C LEU A 282 -16.91 5.24 -15.49
N ALA A 283 -16.64 6.26 -14.67
CA ALA A 283 -17.58 6.76 -13.66
C ALA A 283 -18.92 7.20 -14.27
N ARG A 284 -18.89 7.80 -15.47
CA ARG A 284 -20.09 8.19 -16.23
C ARG A 284 -20.94 6.99 -16.60
N VAL A 285 -20.31 5.89 -17.02
CA VAL A 285 -21.00 4.64 -17.38
C VAL A 285 -21.63 4.00 -16.14
N VAL A 286 -20.90 3.95 -15.02
CA VAL A 286 -21.43 3.42 -13.76
C VAL A 286 -22.67 4.20 -13.30
N ARG A 287 -22.68 5.53 -13.43
CA ARG A 287 -23.88 6.35 -13.14
C ARG A 287 -25.07 6.02 -14.06
N GLY A 288 -24.81 5.70 -15.33
CA GLY A 288 -25.86 5.24 -16.25
C GLY A 288 -26.56 3.97 -15.74
N TYR A 289 -25.81 3.02 -15.17
CA TYR A 289 -26.40 1.81 -14.60
C TYR A 289 -27.27 2.07 -13.37
N ALA A 290 -26.99 3.10 -12.57
CA ALA A 290 -27.88 3.51 -11.48
C ALA A 290 -29.26 3.94 -11.99
N GLN A 291 -29.33 4.67 -13.11
CA GLN A 291 -30.60 5.03 -13.74
C GLN A 291 -31.39 3.79 -14.16
N THR A 292 -30.74 2.80 -14.76
CA THR A 292 -31.35 1.51 -15.09
C THR A 292 -31.91 0.82 -13.84
N GLY A 293 -31.16 0.85 -12.72
CA GLY A 293 -31.63 0.32 -11.44
C GLY A 293 -32.92 0.99 -10.95
N PHE A 294 -33.02 2.31 -11.07
CA PHE A 294 -34.24 3.04 -10.68
C PHE A 294 -35.46 2.66 -11.53
N GLU A 295 -35.26 2.48 -12.84
CA GLU A 295 -36.33 2.12 -13.77
C GLU A 295 -36.82 0.67 -13.60
N ASN A 296 -35.97 -0.23 -13.08
CA ASN A 296 -36.32 -1.63 -12.82
C ASN A 296 -37.28 -1.85 -11.63
N GLN A 297 -37.66 -0.81 -10.89
CA GLN A 297 -38.49 -0.95 -9.68
C GLN A 297 -39.98 -1.17 -9.96
N ALA A 298 -40.52 -0.51 -10.99
CA ALA A 298 -41.96 -0.43 -11.24
C ALA A 298 -42.49 -1.67 -11.99
N LEU A 299 -42.38 -2.84 -11.37
CA LEU A 299 -42.78 -4.13 -11.95
C LEU A 299 -44.28 -4.40 -11.76
N TRP A 300 -44.88 -5.16 -12.69
CA TRP A 300 -46.34 -5.39 -12.74
C TRP A 300 -46.78 -6.62 -11.94
N GLY A 301 -47.86 -6.48 -11.15
CA GLY A 301 -48.40 -7.57 -10.34
C GLY A 301 -47.34 -8.18 -9.41
N GLU A 302 -47.30 -9.50 -9.31
CA GLU A 302 -46.29 -10.20 -8.53
C GLU A 302 -44.91 -10.24 -9.22
N ARG A 303 -44.84 -9.99 -10.53
CA ARG A 303 -43.63 -9.64 -11.31
C ARG A 303 -43.94 -9.50 -12.80
N ASP A 304 -43.09 -8.73 -13.47
CA ASP A 304 -42.68 -8.99 -14.85
C ASP A 304 -41.17 -9.22 -14.91
N ILE A 305 -40.64 -9.63 -16.07
CA ILE A 305 -39.23 -10.03 -16.23
C ILE A 305 -38.36 -8.97 -16.91
N SER A 306 -38.88 -7.75 -17.11
CA SER A 306 -38.15 -6.66 -17.79
C SER A 306 -36.82 -6.33 -17.11
N HIS A 307 -36.78 -6.40 -15.78
CA HIS A 307 -35.58 -6.19 -14.99
C HIS A 307 -34.43 -7.15 -15.34
N SER A 308 -34.73 -8.40 -15.74
CA SER A 308 -33.70 -9.45 -15.87
C SER A 308 -32.69 -9.15 -16.98
N SER A 309 -33.16 -8.68 -18.14
CA SER A 309 -32.28 -8.35 -19.26
C SER A 309 -31.39 -7.15 -18.94
N ALA A 310 -31.95 -6.15 -18.26
CA ALA A 310 -31.24 -4.97 -17.79
C ALA A 310 -30.19 -5.32 -16.72
N GLU A 311 -30.54 -6.15 -15.73
CA GLU A 311 -29.67 -6.59 -14.63
C GLU A 311 -28.48 -7.41 -15.13
N ARG A 312 -28.67 -8.25 -16.16
CA ARG A 312 -27.58 -9.00 -16.82
C ARG A 312 -26.48 -8.11 -17.41
N ILE A 313 -26.80 -6.85 -17.70
CA ILE A 313 -25.85 -5.84 -18.18
C ILE A 313 -25.37 -4.97 -17.02
N ALA A 314 -26.31 -4.40 -16.27
CA ALA A 314 -26.04 -3.35 -15.28
C ALA A 314 -25.27 -3.87 -14.06
N LEU A 315 -25.62 -5.02 -13.49
CA LEU A 315 -25.00 -5.50 -12.25
C LEU A 315 -23.54 -5.97 -12.48
N PRO A 316 -23.24 -6.84 -13.46
CA PRO A 316 -21.86 -7.20 -13.77
C PRO A 316 -21.07 -5.99 -14.30
N GLY A 317 -21.71 -5.14 -15.10
CA GLY A 317 -21.10 -3.94 -15.66
C GLY A 317 -20.66 -2.94 -14.59
N ALA A 318 -21.55 -2.57 -13.68
CA ALA A 318 -21.27 -1.61 -12.62
C ALA A 318 -20.18 -2.11 -11.66
N THR A 319 -20.29 -3.36 -11.21
CA THR A 319 -19.33 -3.96 -10.26
C THR A 319 -17.95 -4.15 -10.89
N ALA A 320 -17.85 -4.66 -12.13
CA ALA A 320 -16.58 -4.84 -12.81
C ALA A 320 -15.87 -3.49 -13.07
N LEU A 321 -16.60 -2.50 -13.57
CA LEU A 321 -16.03 -1.18 -13.85
C LEU A 321 -15.56 -0.49 -12.57
N LEU A 322 -16.37 -0.51 -11.50
CA LEU A 322 -16.00 0.11 -10.23
C LEU A 322 -14.78 -0.59 -9.60
N HIS A 323 -14.74 -1.92 -9.62
CA HIS A 323 -13.60 -2.69 -9.12
C HIS A 323 -12.30 -2.33 -9.88
N TYR A 324 -12.37 -2.25 -11.21
CA TYR A 324 -11.25 -1.78 -12.03
C TYR A 324 -10.84 -0.34 -11.68
N MET A 325 -11.81 0.58 -11.55
CA MET A 325 -11.56 1.98 -11.19
C MET A 325 -10.85 2.11 -9.84
N LEU A 326 -11.30 1.37 -8.81
CA LEU A 326 -10.69 1.37 -7.48
C LEU A 326 -9.23 0.92 -7.54
N ARG A 327 -8.93 -0.18 -8.23
CA ARG A 327 -7.54 -0.65 -8.40
C ARG A 327 -6.67 0.33 -9.16
N LYS A 328 -7.22 0.97 -10.19
CA LYS A 328 -6.49 2.01 -10.94
C LYS A 328 -6.27 3.28 -10.13
N MET A 329 -7.24 3.71 -9.33
CA MET A 329 -7.07 4.82 -8.42
C MET A 329 -6.01 4.50 -7.36
N ALA A 330 -6.06 3.33 -6.75
CA ALA A 330 -5.05 2.88 -5.79
C ALA A 330 -3.64 2.87 -6.41
N PHE A 331 -3.50 2.38 -7.65
CA PHE A 331 -2.22 2.44 -8.38
C PHE A 331 -1.74 3.89 -8.59
N VAL A 332 -2.63 4.78 -9.03
CA VAL A 332 -2.30 6.21 -9.23
C VAL A 332 -1.85 6.84 -7.93
N LEU A 333 -2.62 6.69 -6.85
CA LEU A 333 -2.33 7.32 -5.56
C LEU A 333 -1.04 6.79 -4.93
N ASN A 334 -0.76 5.49 -5.03
CA ASN A 334 0.46 4.90 -4.48
C ASN A 334 1.74 5.33 -5.22
N GLY A 335 1.63 5.66 -6.50
CA GLY A 335 2.76 6.14 -7.31
C GLY A 335 2.63 7.61 -7.71
N LEU A 336 1.77 8.38 -7.03
CA LEU A 336 1.51 9.78 -7.36
C LEU A 336 2.73 10.61 -7.01
N THR A 337 3.32 11.26 -8.01
CA THR A 337 4.40 12.22 -7.76
C THR A 337 3.79 13.55 -7.35
N VAL A 338 4.16 14.02 -6.16
CA VAL A 338 3.79 15.34 -5.63
C VAL A 338 4.99 16.26 -5.77
N HIS A 339 4.78 17.50 -6.22
CA HIS A 339 5.84 18.49 -6.39
C HIS A 339 5.69 19.66 -5.41
N PRO A 340 6.15 19.53 -4.13
CA PRO A 340 6.06 20.58 -3.12
C PRO A 340 6.60 21.94 -3.58
N ASP A 341 7.76 21.95 -4.25
CA ASP A 341 8.38 23.19 -4.74
C ASP A 341 7.49 23.91 -5.77
N ARG A 342 6.80 23.14 -6.63
CA ARG A 342 5.83 23.70 -7.58
C ARG A 342 4.58 24.21 -6.90
N MET A 343 4.08 23.51 -5.88
CA MET A 343 2.95 23.97 -5.07
C MET A 343 3.26 25.30 -4.37
N HIS A 344 4.46 25.43 -3.81
CA HIS A 344 4.93 26.67 -3.19
C HIS A 344 5.10 27.79 -4.23
N ALA A 345 5.80 27.53 -5.34
CA ALA A 345 6.00 28.51 -6.40
C ALA A 345 4.66 29.00 -6.99
N ASN A 346 3.68 28.10 -7.14
CA ASN A 346 2.34 28.48 -7.58
C ASN A 346 1.64 29.36 -6.55
N LEU A 347 1.73 29.06 -5.25
CA LEU A 347 1.16 29.91 -4.19
C LEU A 347 1.69 31.35 -4.27
N GLU A 348 2.98 31.51 -4.55
CA GLU A 348 3.63 32.82 -4.65
C GLU A 348 3.43 33.53 -5.98
N ARG A 349 2.88 32.86 -7.00
CA ARG A 349 2.75 33.37 -8.37
C ARG A 349 2.00 34.69 -8.48
N THR A 350 1.12 34.99 -7.53
CA THR A 350 0.35 36.25 -7.48
C THR A 350 1.03 37.33 -6.64
N GLY A 351 2.30 37.16 -6.24
CA GLY A 351 3.02 38.16 -5.47
C GLY A 351 2.53 38.33 -4.02
N GLY A 352 1.83 37.33 -3.48
CA GLY A 352 1.32 37.32 -2.10
C GLY A 352 -0.15 37.71 -1.93
N LEU A 353 -0.94 37.82 -3.01
CA LEU A 353 -2.37 38.19 -2.92
C LEU A 353 -3.22 37.22 -2.08
N VAL A 354 -2.75 35.99 -1.89
CA VAL A 354 -3.38 34.97 -1.04
C VAL A 354 -3.50 35.42 0.44
N PHE A 355 -2.79 36.47 0.84
CA PHE A 355 -2.83 37.07 2.18
C PHE A 355 -3.75 38.30 2.28
N SER A 356 -4.35 38.75 1.17
CA SER A 356 -5.16 39.98 1.09
C SER A 356 -6.29 40.06 2.11
N HIS A 357 -6.97 38.94 2.37
CA HIS A 357 -8.05 38.89 3.36
C HIS A 357 -7.53 39.14 4.79
N ARG A 358 -6.38 38.58 5.18
CA ARG A 358 -5.80 38.87 6.51
C ARG A 358 -5.42 40.34 6.67
N VAL A 359 -4.89 40.94 5.60
CA VAL A 359 -4.54 42.37 5.59
C VAL A 359 -5.80 43.23 5.74
N LEU A 360 -6.87 42.90 5.01
CA LEU A 360 -8.15 43.59 5.13
C LEU A 360 -8.68 43.55 6.58
N LEU A 361 -8.70 42.36 7.19
CA LEU A 361 -9.14 42.21 8.59
C LEU A 361 -8.27 43.00 9.56
N ALA A 362 -6.95 43.00 9.37
CA ALA A 362 -6.03 43.76 10.22
C ALA A 362 -6.25 45.28 10.14
N LEU A 363 -6.69 45.82 9.00
CA LEU A 363 -7.07 47.24 8.87
C LEU A 363 -8.40 47.54 9.58
N LEU A 364 -9.36 46.63 9.50
CA LEU A 364 -10.63 46.76 10.23
C LEU A 364 -10.38 46.75 11.75
N ASP A 365 -9.51 45.86 12.22
CA ASP A 365 -9.12 45.77 13.64
C ASP A 365 -8.39 47.05 14.13
N ARG A 366 -7.80 47.82 13.22
CA ARG A 366 -7.20 49.15 13.48
C ARG A 366 -8.22 50.30 13.43
N GLY A 367 -9.50 50.00 13.22
CA GLY A 367 -10.59 50.97 13.25
C GLY A 367 -10.88 51.68 11.92
N LEU A 368 -10.31 51.23 10.79
CA LEU A 368 -10.71 51.73 9.48
C LEU A 368 -12.11 51.23 9.12
N SER A 369 -12.86 52.04 8.36
CA SER A 369 -14.09 51.56 7.75
C SER A 369 -13.79 50.49 6.71
N ARG A 370 -14.80 49.67 6.39
CA ARG A 370 -14.65 48.61 5.39
C ARG A 370 -14.31 49.14 4.01
N ASP A 371 -14.89 50.27 3.61
CA ASP A 371 -14.64 50.87 2.29
C ASP A 371 -13.21 51.40 2.20
N GLU A 372 -12.70 52.04 3.26
CA GLU A 372 -11.31 52.50 3.32
C GLU A 372 -10.32 51.34 3.31
N ALA A 373 -10.54 50.31 4.13
CA ALA A 373 -9.68 49.14 4.19
C ALA A 373 -9.68 48.37 2.85
N TYR A 374 -10.85 48.26 2.22
CA TYR A 374 -11.00 47.59 0.93
C TYR A 374 -10.28 48.35 -0.18
N ALA A 375 -10.43 49.67 -0.25
CA ALA A 375 -9.72 50.49 -1.25
C ALA A 375 -8.19 50.32 -1.14
N ILE A 376 -7.63 50.36 0.08
CA ILE A 376 -6.19 50.17 0.30
C ILE A 376 -5.73 48.79 -0.19
N VAL A 377 -6.46 47.73 0.17
CA VAL A 377 -6.11 46.35 -0.23
C VAL A 377 -6.28 46.17 -1.74
N GLN A 378 -7.31 46.76 -2.33
CA GLN A 378 -7.59 46.67 -3.76
C GLN A 378 -6.51 47.36 -4.60
N ASP A 379 -6.10 48.57 -4.19
CA ASP A 379 -5.03 49.31 -4.87
C ASP A 379 -3.72 48.53 -4.81
N ALA A 380 -3.31 48.08 -3.62
CA ALA A 380 -2.12 47.26 -3.46
C ALA A 380 -2.20 45.94 -4.25
N SER A 381 -3.40 45.34 -4.34
CA SER A 381 -3.61 44.10 -5.08
C SER A 381 -3.47 44.31 -6.60
N THR A 382 -3.99 45.43 -7.11
CA THR A 382 -3.92 45.78 -8.54
C THR A 382 -2.47 45.93 -8.98
N VAL A 383 -1.65 46.63 -8.18
CA VAL A 383 -0.22 46.80 -8.48
C VAL A 383 0.52 45.46 -8.51
N ALA A 384 0.19 44.54 -7.59
CA ALA A 384 0.79 43.21 -7.57
C ALA A 384 0.38 42.33 -8.76
N LEU A 385 -0.87 42.42 -9.20
CA LEU A 385 -1.38 41.70 -10.38
C LEU A 385 -0.72 42.17 -11.68
N GLU A 386 -0.45 43.46 -11.80
CA GLU A 386 0.22 44.05 -12.97
C GLU A 386 1.72 43.70 -13.02
N GLY A 387 2.27 43.09 -11.95
CA GLY A 387 3.66 42.64 -11.87
C GLY A 387 4.67 43.78 -11.63
N HIS A 388 4.19 44.95 -11.20
CA HIS A 388 5.05 46.10 -10.91
C HIS A 388 5.82 45.95 -9.59
N GLU A 389 5.26 45.26 -8.60
CA GLU A 389 5.88 44.92 -7.31
C GLU A 389 5.14 43.78 -6.60
N THR A 390 5.62 43.32 -5.45
CA THR A 390 4.88 42.34 -4.62
C THR A 390 3.75 43.02 -3.84
N PHE A 391 2.71 42.27 -3.49
CA PHE A 391 1.61 42.76 -2.67
C PHE A 391 2.12 43.28 -1.31
N ARG A 392 3.10 42.59 -0.71
CA ARG A 392 3.78 43.03 0.50
C ARG A 392 4.48 44.38 0.31
N GLY A 393 5.20 44.57 -0.80
CA GLY A 393 5.87 45.83 -1.14
C GLY A 393 4.88 46.98 -1.30
N ALA A 394 3.78 46.74 -2.01
CA ALA A 394 2.69 47.70 -2.21
C ALA A 394 2.10 48.18 -0.88
N LEU A 395 1.82 47.25 0.02
CA LEU A 395 1.29 47.57 1.36
C LEU A 395 2.29 48.36 2.20
N LEU A 396 3.59 48.05 2.13
CA LEU A 396 4.61 48.77 2.90
C LEU A 396 4.68 50.25 2.48
N ARG A 397 4.52 50.56 1.19
CA ARG A 397 4.51 51.95 0.68
C ARG A 397 3.33 52.78 1.15
N THR A 398 2.23 52.16 1.57
CA THR A 398 1.08 52.89 2.14
C THR A 398 1.43 53.58 3.46
N GLY A 399 2.51 53.16 4.14
CA GLY A 399 2.87 53.62 5.49
C GLY A 399 1.89 53.17 6.57
N LYS A 400 0.89 52.33 6.25
CA LYS A 400 -0.12 51.82 7.19
C LYS A 400 0.35 50.58 7.96
N PHE A 401 1.46 49.99 7.53
CA PHE A 401 2.06 48.80 8.14
C PHE A 401 3.57 48.96 8.28
N THR A 402 4.13 48.39 9.34
CA THR A 402 5.56 48.15 9.49
C THR A 402 5.96 46.83 8.83
N GLU A 403 7.27 46.63 8.60
CA GLU A 403 7.76 45.35 8.08
C GLU A 403 7.40 44.16 8.98
N HIS A 404 7.55 44.32 10.30
CA HIS A 404 7.25 43.28 11.27
C HIS A 404 5.76 42.89 11.26
N GLU A 405 4.86 43.86 11.12
CA GLU A 405 3.43 43.59 11.01
C GLU A 405 3.09 42.82 9.73
N LEU A 406 3.73 43.16 8.63
CA LEU A 406 3.56 42.43 7.37
C LEU A 406 4.15 41.02 7.46
N ASP A 407 5.25 40.80 8.18
CA ASP A 407 5.79 39.45 8.40
C ASP A 407 4.77 38.54 9.10
N GLU A 408 4.10 39.05 10.14
CA GLU A 408 3.05 38.30 10.84
C GLU A 408 1.80 38.06 9.98
N LEU A 409 1.41 39.03 9.15
CA LEU A 409 0.24 38.90 8.26
C LEU A 409 0.49 37.91 7.11
N PHE A 410 1.72 37.83 6.62
CA PHE A 410 2.13 36.94 5.54
C PHE A 410 2.67 35.59 6.04
N ASN A 411 2.66 35.35 7.35
CA ASN A 411 3.13 34.11 7.95
C ASN A 411 2.18 32.92 7.65
N LEU A 412 2.69 31.92 6.94
CA LEU A 412 1.93 30.71 6.59
C LEU A 412 1.49 29.90 7.81
N SER A 413 2.20 29.96 8.93
CA SER A 413 1.84 29.23 10.15
C SER A 413 0.42 29.55 10.63
N HIS A 414 -0.08 30.76 10.33
CA HIS A 414 -1.47 31.12 10.57
C HIS A 414 -2.41 30.12 9.91
N TYR A 415 -2.26 29.84 8.61
CA TYR A 415 -3.13 28.92 7.87
C TYR A 415 -2.93 27.45 8.25
N LEU A 416 -1.77 27.10 8.83
CA LEU A 416 -1.41 25.72 9.17
C LEU A 416 -1.79 25.30 10.59
N ARG A 417 -2.18 26.24 11.46
CA ARG A 417 -2.37 26.01 12.90
C ARG A 417 -3.37 24.91 13.28
N TYR A 418 -4.32 24.60 12.41
CA TYR A 418 -5.35 23.57 12.65
C TYR A 418 -5.19 22.33 11.76
N VAL A 419 -4.11 22.20 11.00
CA VAL A 419 -3.87 21.05 10.12
C VAL A 419 -3.90 19.74 10.92
N ASP A 420 -3.16 19.68 12.02
CA ASP A 420 -3.12 18.50 12.90
C ASP A 420 -4.50 18.11 13.44
N GLU A 421 -5.27 19.11 13.89
CA GLU A 421 -6.63 18.89 14.41
C GLU A 421 -7.58 18.35 13.33
N ILE A 422 -7.49 18.86 12.10
CA ILE A 422 -8.35 18.41 11.00
C ILE A 422 -7.99 16.98 10.59
N LEU A 423 -6.71 16.63 10.54
CA LEU A 423 -6.25 15.28 10.18
C LEU A 423 -6.66 14.24 11.23
N GLU A 424 -6.67 14.61 12.51
CA GLU A 424 -7.12 13.76 13.61
C GLU A 424 -8.59 13.33 13.44
N ARG A 425 -9.45 14.21 12.90
CA ARG A 425 -10.88 13.91 12.65
C ARG A 425 -11.11 12.79 11.64
N VAL A 426 -10.13 12.56 10.76
CA VAL A 426 -10.16 11.43 9.81
C VAL A 426 -9.25 10.29 10.26
N GLY A 427 -8.92 10.20 11.55
CA GLY A 427 -8.15 9.10 12.12
C GLY A 427 -6.66 9.13 11.76
N ILE A 428 -6.10 10.29 11.42
CA ILE A 428 -4.66 10.46 11.21
C ILE A 428 -4.09 11.15 12.45
N PRO A 429 -3.25 10.48 13.26
CA PRO A 429 -2.79 11.01 14.54
C PRO A 429 -2.05 12.34 14.38
N ARG A 430 -2.08 13.17 15.42
CA ARG A 430 -1.31 14.43 15.44
C ARG A 430 0.16 14.14 15.27
N SER A 431 0.85 15.03 14.57
CA SER A 431 2.31 15.03 14.63
C SER A 431 2.74 15.34 16.07
N THR A 432 3.61 14.53 16.68
CA THR A 432 4.24 14.91 17.95
C THR A 432 4.91 16.28 17.75
N PRO A 433 4.64 17.29 18.60
CA PRO A 433 5.09 18.64 18.36
C PRO A 433 6.61 18.67 18.29
N ARG A 434 7.15 18.99 17.11
CA ARG A 434 8.52 19.48 16.96
C ARG A 434 8.52 20.92 17.44
N SER A 435 9.20 21.21 18.54
CA SER A 435 9.55 22.58 18.90
C SER A 435 10.37 23.20 17.76
N GLY A 436 9.81 24.20 17.08
CA GLY A 436 10.51 25.05 16.11
C GLY A 436 9.93 25.00 14.70
N ILE A 437 8.87 25.78 14.48
CA ILE A 437 8.57 26.29 13.15
C ILE A 437 9.61 27.36 12.83
N MET A 438 10.20 27.25 11.65
CA MET A 438 11.22 28.12 11.09
C MET A 438 10.72 29.57 10.98
N SER A 439 11.50 30.49 11.53
CA SER A 439 11.54 31.90 11.14
C SER A 439 13.00 32.28 10.90
N GLY A 440 13.27 32.99 9.81
CA GLY A 440 14.51 33.74 9.63
C GLY A 440 15.65 32.96 8.97
N VAL A 441 16.02 33.44 7.78
CA VAL A 441 17.37 33.33 7.25
C VAL A 441 18.29 34.05 8.23
N ASP A 442 19.24 33.34 8.84
CA ASP A 442 20.48 33.93 9.32
C ASP A 442 21.61 32.90 9.33
N VAL A 443 22.69 33.29 8.68
CA VAL A 443 23.98 32.61 8.61
C VAL A 443 24.74 32.94 9.88
N GLU A 444 24.94 31.97 10.78
CA GLU A 444 26.22 31.75 11.47
C GLU A 444 26.18 30.56 12.47
N ALA A 445 27.31 29.84 12.46
CA ALA A 445 27.83 28.83 13.38
C ALA A 445 26.86 28.22 14.42
N ARG A 446 26.37 27.00 14.14
CA ARG A 446 25.83 26.09 15.18
C ARG A 446 26.92 25.16 15.71
N SER A 447 27.24 25.28 16.99
CA SER A 447 27.85 24.22 17.79
C SER A 447 26.94 22.97 17.81
N PRO A 448 27.49 21.74 17.96
CA PRO A 448 26.78 20.51 17.64
C PRO A 448 25.68 20.20 18.67
N LYS A 449 24.51 19.79 18.17
CA LYS A 449 23.41 19.20 18.96
C LYS A 449 23.85 17.81 19.46
N PRO A 450 23.34 17.34 20.62
CA PRO A 450 23.77 16.07 21.21
C PRO A 450 23.34 14.90 20.30
N GLU A 451 24.32 14.17 19.78
CA GLU A 451 24.10 12.98 18.97
C GLU A 451 23.69 11.79 19.85
N ALA A 452 22.78 10.94 19.35
CA ALA A 452 22.41 9.68 20.00
C ALA A 452 23.63 8.75 20.03
N ARG A 453 23.92 8.16 21.20
CA ARG A 453 25.04 7.21 21.35
C ARG A 453 24.82 5.96 20.47
N PRO A 454 25.87 5.47 19.76
CA PRO A 454 25.77 4.23 18.98
C PRO A 454 25.46 3.02 19.87
N VAL A 455 24.64 2.10 19.37
CA VAL A 455 24.30 0.85 20.06
C VAL A 455 25.13 -0.29 19.48
N ILE A 456 26.12 -0.74 20.23
CA ILE A 456 27.07 -1.79 19.81
C ILE A 456 26.58 -3.18 20.24
N GLU A 457 25.95 -3.25 21.41
CA GLU A 457 25.42 -4.48 21.99
C GLU A 457 24.09 -4.16 22.67
N THR A 458 23.17 -5.13 22.63
CA THR A 458 21.92 -5.07 23.39
C THR A 458 21.89 -6.15 24.46
N GLU A 459 21.32 -5.82 25.60
CA GLU A 459 20.98 -6.75 26.67
C GLU A 459 19.49 -6.58 26.98
N LEU A 460 18.67 -7.42 26.37
CA LEU A 460 17.22 -7.40 26.55
C LEU A 460 16.78 -8.44 27.57
N PRO A 461 15.67 -8.21 28.30
CA PRO A 461 15.07 -9.20 29.20
C PRO A 461 14.33 -10.30 28.42
N LEU A 462 14.96 -10.85 27.39
CA LEU A 462 14.48 -11.93 26.53
C LEU A 462 15.60 -12.95 26.32
N PRO A 463 15.29 -14.25 26.11
CA PRO A 463 16.32 -15.25 25.81
C PRO A 463 17.08 -14.88 24.53
N LEU A 464 18.41 -14.78 24.60
CA LEU A 464 19.23 -14.53 23.42
C LEU A 464 19.25 -15.80 22.56
N TYR A 465 18.70 -15.70 21.34
CA TYR A 465 18.69 -16.79 20.37
C TYR A 465 20.03 -16.92 19.65
N ARG A 466 20.56 -15.79 19.14
CA ARG A 466 21.86 -15.73 18.48
C ARG A 466 22.39 -14.31 18.43
N ARG A 467 23.69 -14.15 18.62
CA ARG A 467 24.42 -12.91 18.33
C ARG A 467 25.15 -13.04 17.00
N GLY A 468 24.77 -12.22 16.03
CA GLY A 468 25.41 -12.13 14.72
C GLY A 468 26.47 -11.03 14.66
N LYS A 469 27.11 -10.87 13.50
CA LYS A 469 28.13 -9.82 13.25
C LYS A 469 27.59 -8.41 13.47
N VAL A 470 26.33 -8.16 13.09
CA VAL A 470 25.73 -6.81 13.11
C VAL A 470 24.36 -6.75 13.77
N ARG A 471 23.83 -7.87 14.29
CA ARG A 471 22.47 -7.93 14.88
C ARG A 471 22.44 -8.89 16.06
N ASP A 472 21.62 -8.57 17.04
CA ASP A 472 21.28 -9.46 18.15
C ASP A 472 19.86 -9.99 17.91
N VAL A 473 19.66 -11.30 18.05
CA VAL A 473 18.38 -11.97 17.83
C VAL A 473 17.93 -12.62 19.13
N TYR A 474 16.69 -12.37 19.53
CA TYR A 474 16.07 -12.86 20.76
C TYR A 474 14.85 -13.71 20.45
N GLU A 475 14.55 -14.66 21.32
CA GLU A 475 13.28 -15.38 21.30
C GLU A 475 12.14 -14.46 21.79
N ALA A 476 10.99 -14.53 21.15
CA ALA A 476 9.85 -13.66 21.41
C ALA A 476 8.53 -14.43 21.23
N ASP A 477 8.05 -15.13 22.27
CA ASP A 477 6.77 -15.84 22.30
C ASP A 477 6.50 -16.76 21.08
N GLY A 478 7.51 -17.53 20.67
CA GLY A 478 7.45 -18.43 19.50
C GLY A 478 7.94 -17.80 18.20
N ASP A 479 8.01 -16.47 18.15
CA ASP A 479 8.60 -15.66 17.09
C ASP A 479 10.04 -15.24 17.45
N LEU A 480 10.66 -14.41 16.61
CA LEU A 480 11.99 -13.84 16.84
C LEU A 480 11.96 -12.31 16.84
N LEU A 481 12.73 -11.71 17.73
CA LEU A 481 12.98 -10.27 17.77
C LEU A 481 14.39 -9.99 17.25
N ILE A 482 14.51 -9.31 16.11
CA ILE A 482 15.79 -8.92 15.52
C ILE A 482 16.08 -7.47 15.88
N VAL A 483 17.25 -7.21 16.48
CA VAL A 483 17.74 -5.87 16.78
C VAL A 483 19.02 -5.60 15.99
N ALA A 484 18.95 -4.72 15.00
CA ALA A 484 20.12 -4.31 14.23
C ALA A 484 20.98 -3.32 15.03
N THR A 485 22.27 -3.64 15.19
CA THR A 485 23.22 -2.81 15.93
C THR A 485 23.98 -1.87 14.99
N ASP A 486 24.68 -0.90 15.57
CA ASP A 486 25.55 0.04 14.86
C ASP A 486 26.94 -0.56 14.56
N ARG A 487 27.14 -1.85 14.88
CA ARG A 487 28.34 -2.61 14.50
C ARG A 487 28.46 -2.71 12.98
N LEU A 488 29.66 -2.50 12.48
CA LEU A 488 30.04 -2.74 11.09
C LEU A 488 31.04 -3.90 11.03
N SER A 489 30.97 -4.71 9.99
CA SER A 489 31.94 -5.79 9.75
C SER A 489 32.62 -5.63 8.39
N ALA A 490 33.93 -5.89 8.32
CA ALA A 490 34.71 -5.93 7.10
C ALA A 490 35.66 -7.13 7.15
N PHE A 491 35.83 -7.84 6.01
CA PHE A 491 36.65 -9.05 5.92
C PHE A 491 36.37 -10.04 7.07
N ASP A 492 35.09 -10.28 7.34
CA ASP A 492 34.57 -11.17 8.38
C ASP A 492 34.87 -10.82 9.85
N HIS A 493 35.58 -9.73 10.11
CA HIS A 493 35.78 -9.19 11.44
C HIS A 493 34.82 -8.02 11.74
N VAL A 494 34.30 -7.96 12.97
CA VAL A 494 33.54 -6.81 13.47
C VAL A 494 34.53 -5.71 13.87
N LEU A 495 34.32 -4.50 13.35
CA LEU A 495 35.15 -3.34 13.63
C LEU A 495 34.91 -2.82 15.06
N PRO A 496 35.95 -2.34 15.77
CA PRO A 496 35.79 -1.77 17.11
C PRO A 496 35.04 -0.43 17.10
N THR A 497 35.02 0.27 15.95
CA THR A 497 34.33 1.56 15.78
C THR A 497 32.93 1.36 15.17
N PRO A 498 31.83 1.76 15.85
CA PRO A 498 30.48 1.66 15.29
C PRO A 498 30.18 2.79 14.29
N ILE A 499 29.18 2.57 13.43
CA ILE A 499 28.63 3.60 12.55
C ILE A 499 27.27 4.04 13.12
N PRO A 500 27.14 5.26 13.68
CA PRO A 500 25.88 5.72 14.27
C PRO A 500 24.70 5.64 13.28
N ASP A 501 23.50 5.35 13.79
CA ASP A 501 22.25 5.18 13.03
C ASP A 501 22.19 3.97 12.07
N LYS A 502 23.29 3.24 11.85
CA LYS A 502 23.34 2.11 10.92
C LYS A 502 22.25 1.09 11.23
N GLY A 503 22.10 0.66 12.48
CA GLY A 503 21.10 -0.34 12.85
C GLY A 503 19.68 0.09 12.47
N ARG A 504 19.38 1.39 12.64
CA ARG A 504 18.08 1.98 12.30
C ARG A 504 17.88 2.00 10.78
N ILE A 505 18.91 2.39 10.04
CA ILE A 505 18.89 2.43 8.57
C ILE A 505 18.59 1.04 7.98
N LEU A 506 19.31 0.01 8.44
CA LEU A 506 19.17 -1.35 7.89
C LEU A 506 17.77 -1.92 8.15
N THR A 507 17.25 -1.75 9.38
CA THR A 507 15.92 -2.23 9.75
C THR A 507 14.82 -1.50 8.96
N GLN A 508 14.89 -0.17 8.86
CA GLN A 508 13.89 0.58 8.13
C GLN A 508 13.95 0.35 6.61
N LEU A 509 15.14 0.14 6.03
CA LEU A 509 15.28 -0.28 4.63
C LEU A 509 14.68 -1.66 4.39
N SER A 510 14.98 -2.62 5.26
CA SER A 510 14.42 -3.97 5.15
C SER A 510 12.89 -3.92 5.21
N ALA A 511 12.32 -3.14 6.13
CA ALA A 511 10.87 -2.97 6.23
C ALA A 511 10.25 -2.33 4.97
N PHE A 512 10.91 -1.31 4.41
CA PHE A 512 10.50 -0.74 3.12
C PHE A 512 10.50 -1.81 2.02
N TRP A 513 11.59 -2.57 1.89
CA TRP A 513 11.73 -3.56 0.83
C TRP A 513 10.78 -4.74 0.98
N PHE A 514 10.57 -5.25 2.20
CA PHE A 514 9.58 -6.29 2.48
C PHE A 514 8.18 -5.88 2.06
N ASN A 515 7.80 -4.62 2.28
CA ASN A 515 6.52 -4.11 1.81
C ASN A 515 6.50 -3.92 0.28
N PHE A 516 7.58 -3.39 -0.29
CA PHE A 516 7.68 -3.11 -1.72
C PHE A 516 7.70 -4.37 -2.60
N THR A 517 8.24 -5.47 -2.08
CA THR A 517 8.38 -6.75 -2.78
C THR A 517 7.34 -7.80 -2.38
N ARG A 518 6.44 -7.47 -1.44
CA ARG A 518 5.32 -8.34 -1.01
C ARG A 518 4.49 -8.96 -2.16
N PRO A 519 4.26 -8.28 -3.31
CA PRO A 519 3.57 -8.90 -4.44
C PRO A 519 4.34 -10.03 -5.14
N ILE A 520 5.64 -10.21 -4.87
CA ILE A 520 6.49 -11.26 -5.45
C ILE A 520 6.57 -12.46 -4.50
N VAL A 521 6.83 -12.22 -3.22
CA VAL A 521 7.03 -13.27 -2.21
C VAL A 521 6.56 -12.76 -0.85
N LEU A 522 6.02 -13.67 -0.03
CA LEU A 522 5.76 -13.40 1.38
C LEU A 522 7.09 -13.23 2.13
N ASN A 523 7.07 -12.55 3.27
CA ASN A 523 8.24 -12.36 4.12
C ASN A 523 7.88 -12.55 5.60
N HIS A 524 8.90 -12.76 6.42
CA HIS A 524 8.73 -13.06 7.85
C HIS A 524 8.38 -11.85 8.72
N MET A 525 8.39 -10.61 8.21
CA MET A 525 8.22 -9.42 9.03
C MET A 525 6.79 -9.32 9.56
N ILE A 526 6.64 -9.26 10.89
CA ILE A 526 5.36 -8.99 11.55
C ILE A 526 5.17 -7.49 11.68
N THR A 527 6.12 -6.80 12.31
CA THR A 527 6.06 -5.36 12.53
C THR A 527 7.44 -4.78 12.89
N THR A 528 7.64 -3.50 12.61
CA THR A 528 8.75 -2.67 13.12
C THR A 528 8.27 -1.54 14.03
N ASP A 529 6.97 -1.50 14.32
CA ASP A 529 6.37 -0.53 15.24
C ASP A 529 6.77 -0.88 16.68
N ILE A 530 7.52 0.01 17.33
CA ILE A 530 8.04 -0.23 18.67
C ILE A 530 6.93 -0.29 19.72
N ASP A 531 5.83 0.44 19.53
CA ASP A 531 4.71 0.44 20.47
C ASP A 531 3.91 -0.86 20.35
N GLU A 532 3.76 -1.40 19.13
CA GLU A 532 3.20 -2.74 18.91
C GLU A 532 4.10 -3.84 19.50
N ILE A 533 5.41 -3.76 19.27
CA ILE A 533 6.40 -4.72 19.78
C ILE A 533 6.38 -4.76 21.32
N ARG A 534 6.39 -3.60 21.98
CA ARG A 534 6.34 -3.51 23.45
C ARG A 534 4.97 -3.89 24.01
N GLY A 535 3.91 -3.71 23.24
CA GLY A 535 2.56 -4.18 23.59
C GLY A 535 2.45 -5.70 23.62
N ARG A 536 3.12 -6.38 22.67
CA ARG A 536 3.19 -7.85 22.59
C ARG A 536 4.19 -8.42 23.60
N LEU A 537 5.39 -7.86 23.68
CA LEU A 537 6.47 -8.31 24.54
C LEU A 537 6.59 -7.40 25.77
N ARG A 538 5.77 -7.68 26.79
CA ARG A 538 5.66 -6.82 27.99
C ARG A 538 6.98 -6.65 28.75
N ASP A 539 7.90 -7.60 28.64
CA ASP A 539 9.23 -7.52 29.25
C ASP A 539 10.07 -6.35 28.72
N LEU A 540 9.78 -5.88 27.49
CA LEU A 540 10.43 -4.71 26.89
C LEU A 540 9.87 -3.37 27.41
N ALA A 541 8.85 -3.37 28.27
CA ALA A 541 8.27 -2.14 28.81
C ALA A 541 9.30 -1.31 29.61
N ARG A 542 10.28 -1.96 30.25
CA ARG A 542 11.32 -1.30 31.07
C ARG A 542 12.61 -0.99 30.31
N VAL A 543 12.72 -1.43 29.06
CA VAL A 543 13.88 -1.18 28.21
C VAL A 543 13.81 0.23 27.66
N ASP A 544 14.95 0.93 27.63
CA ASP A 544 15.05 2.26 27.03
C ASP A 544 14.59 2.21 25.57
N ARG A 545 13.58 3.02 25.23
CA ARG A 545 13.03 3.11 23.88
C ARG A 545 14.11 3.47 22.86
N ALA A 546 15.09 4.30 23.23
CA ALA A 546 16.15 4.75 22.34
C ALA A 546 17.04 3.61 21.82
N ILE A 547 17.17 2.50 22.57
CA ILE A 547 17.96 1.35 22.14
C ILE A 547 17.20 0.39 21.20
N LEU A 548 15.88 0.55 21.05
CA LEU A 548 15.04 -0.32 20.21
C LEU A 548 14.43 0.42 19.00
N GLU A 549 14.05 1.67 19.17
CA GLU A 549 13.21 2.38 18.21
C GLU A 549 13.90 2.58 16.85
N GLY A 550 13.20 2.12 15.81
CA GLY A 550 13.66 2.17 14.43
C GLY A 550 14.70 1.11 14.05
N ARG A 551 15.30 0.39 15.01
CA ARG A 551 16.30 -0.67 14.76
C ARG A 551 15.82 -2.09 15.06
N THR A 552 14.65 -2.23 15.66
CA THR A 552 14.04 -3.52 16.02
C THR A 552 12.96 -3.95 15.04
N MET A 553 12.90 -5.26 14.74
CA MET A 553 11.88 -5.89 13.90
C MET A 553 11.43 -7.19 14.57
N LEU A 554 10.11 -7.33 14.78
CA LEU A 554 9.51 -8.60 15.20
C LEU A 554 9.20 -9.42 13.94
N VAL A 555 9.66 -10.67 13.91
CA VAL A 555 9.54 -11.55 12.74
C VAL A 555 9.04 -12.93 13.14
N ARG A 556 8.31 -13.57 12.23
CA ARG A 556 7.93 -14.98 12.36
C ARG A 556 9.18 -15.85 12.40
N ARG A 557 9.19 -16.84 13.29
CA ARG A 557 10.22 -17.86 13.27
C ARG A 557 9.99 -18.79 12.07
N CYS A 558 10.96 -18.86 11.17
CA CYS A 558 10.91 -19.71 9.97
C CYS A 558 12.02 -20.75 9.98
N ASP A 559 11.79 -21.88 9.30
CA ASP A 559 12.81 -22.90 9.05
C ASP A 559 13.77 -22.40 7.97
N ARG A 560 14.90 -21.85 8.41
CA ARG A 560 15.88 -21.21 7.52
C ARG A 560 16.49 -22.20 6.53
N ILE A 561 16.62 -21.78 5.28
CA ILE A 561 17.44 -22.45 4.28
C ILE A 561 18.87 -21.92 4.39
N ASP A 562 19.83 -22.80 4.65
CA ASP A 562 21.25 -22.46 4.83
C ASP A 562 21.99 -22.23 3.49
N ALA A 563 21.42 -21.36 2.65
CA ALA A 563 22.01 -20.93 1.38
C ALA A 563 21.78 -19.44 1.14
N GLU A 564 22.81 -18.75 0.68
CA GLU A 564 22.75 -17.34 0.30
C GLU A 564 22.38 -17.21 -1.17
N CYS A 565 21.26 -16.55 -1.44
CA CYS A 565 20.74 -16.37 -2.78
C CYS A 565 21.25 -15.05 -3.36
N VAL A 566 22.47 -15.07 -3.93
CA VAL A 566 23.09 -13.87 -4.51
C VAL A 566 22.64 -13.68 -5.96
N VAL A 567 22.25 -12.46 -6.30
CA VAL A 567 21.92 -12.05 -7.67
C VAL A 567 22.80 -10.89 -8.10
N ARG A 568 23.35 -10.98 -9.30
CA ARG A 568 24.31 -10.00 -9.84
C ARG A 568 23.80 -9.48 -11.17
N GLY A 569 23.69 -8.17 -11.33
CA GLY A 569 23.46 -7.54 -12.62
C GLY A 569 24.72 -6.92 -13.22
N TYR A 570 25.81 -6.85 -12.46
CA TYR A 570 27.08 -6.27 -12.85
C TYR A 570 28.22 -7.15 -12.35
N ILE A 571 29.33 -7.19 -13.10
CA ILE A 571 30.52 -7.96 -12.71
C ILE A 571 31.42 -7.13 -11.79
N THR A 572 31.44 -7.48 -10.51
CA THR A 572 32.22 -6.76 -9.50
C THR A 572 32.50 -7.62 -8.27
N GLY A 573 33.39 -7.15 -7.39
CA GLY A 573 33.78 -7.85 -6.17
C GLY A 573 34.23 -9.29 -6.43
N SER A 574 33.77 -10.24 -5.61
CA SER A 574 34.17 -11.65 -5.72
C SER A 574 33.85 -12.29 -7.07
N ALA A 575 32.81 -11.84 -7.78
CA ALA A 575 32.52 -12.33 -9.13
C ALA A 575 33.55 -11.85 -10.16
N TRP A 576 34.07 -10.63 -10.01
CA TRP A 576 35.16 -10.13 -10.84
C TRP A 576 36.47 -10.88 -10.56
N ASP A 577 36.75 -11.17 -9.30
CA ASP A 577 37.96 -11.92 -8.91
C ASP A 577 37.96 -13.35 -9.47
N GLU A 578 36.82 -14.05 -9.42
CA GLU A 578 36.66 -15.37 -10.04
C GLU A 578 36.82 -15.28 -11.56
N TYR A 579 36.09 -14.38 -12.21
CA TYR A 579 36.12 -14.22 -13.66
C TYR A 579 37.52 -13.90 -14.19
N ARG A 580 38.29 -13.06 -13.49
CA ARG A 580 39.69 -12.76 -13.86
C ARG A 580 40.59 -13.99 -13.80
N ARG A 581 40.32 -14.93 -12.89
CA ARG A 581 41.14 -16.13 -12.68
C ARG A 581 40.74 -17.28 -13.61
N THR A 582 39.45 -17.50 -13.82
CA THR A 582 38.93 -18.70 -14.49
C THR A 582 37.96 -18.41 -15.63
N GLY A 583 37.55 -17.16 -15.86
CA GLY A 583 36.54 -16.81 -16.86
C GLY A 583 35.10 -17.19 -16.46
N THR A 584 34.89 -17.60 -15.21
CA THR A 584 33.60 -18.08 -14.69
C THR A 584 33.08 -17.22 -13.55
N VAL A 585 31.78 -17.35 -13.25
CA VAL A 585 31.17 -16.88 -12.00
C VAL A 585 30.26 -17.99 -11.46
N ALA A 586 30.52 -18.45 -10.23
CA ALA A 586 29.86 -19.62 -9.64
C ALA A 586 29.97 -20.88 -10.54
N GLY A 587 31.12 -21.04 -11.21
CA GLY A 587 31.39 -22.17 -12.11
C GLY A 587 30.83 -22.02 -13.53
N GLU A 588 29.98 -21.02 -13.79
CA GLU A 588 29.40 -20.79 -15.12
C GLU A 588 30.27 -19.84 -15.96
N PRO A 589 30.59 -20.17 -17.23
CA PRO A 589 31.41 -19.32 -18.08
C PRO A 589 30.68 -18.03 -18.47
N LEU A 590 31.39 -16.90 -18.41
CA LEU A 590 30.90 -15.61 -18.92
C LEU A 590 31.62 -15.19 -20.20
N PRO A 591 31.02 -14.31 -21.03
CA PRO A 591 31.65 -13.82 -22.26
C PRO A 591 33.04 -13.22 -21.99
N ALA A 592 34.00 -13.44 -22.88
CA ALA A 592 35.34 -12.87 -22.78
C ALA A 592 35.33 -11.33 -22.92
N GLY A 593 36.27 -10.65 -22.27
CA GLY A 593 36.51 -9.21 -22.43
C GLY A 593 35.74 -8.29 -21.49
N LEU A 594 35.05 -8.83 -20.47
CA LEU A 594 34.41 -8.02 -19.43
C LEU A 594 35.46 -7.32 -18.55
N ARG A 595 35.09 -6.16 -18.03
CA ARG A 595 35.86 -5.33 -17.08
C ARG A 595 35.09 -5.19 -15.77
N ASN A 596 35.80 -4.93 -14.67
CA ASN A 596 35.17 -4.65 -13.39
C ASN A 596 34.19 -3.47 -13.53
N GLY A 597 32.94 -3.68 -13.11
CA GLY A 597 31.85 -2.72 -13.23
C GLY A 597 30.97 -2.92 -14.46
N ASP A 598 31.31 -3.79 -15.41
CA ASP A 598 30.47 -4.00 -16.60
C ASP A 598 29.11 -4.60 -16.25
N ALA A 599 28.07 -4.14 -16.95
CA ALA A 599 26.73 -4.69 -16.85
C ALA A 599 26.65 -6.05 -17.53
N LEU A 600 25.98 -7.01 -16.89
CA LEU A 600 25.68 -8.30 -17.49
C LEU A 600 24.47 -8.19 -18.43
N SER A 601 24.43 -9.02 -19.47
CA SER A 601 23.33 -9.06 -20.45
C SER A 601 21.97 -9.36 -19.80
N ALA A 602 21.98 -10.17 -18.74
CA ALA A 602 20.86 -10.36 -17.84
C ALA A 602 21.40 -10.59 -16.41
N PRO A 603 20.61 -10.29 -15.36
CA PRO A 603 20.98 -10.66 -14.01
C PRO A 603 21.15 -12.17 -13.87
N ILE A 604 22.23 -12.59 -13.21
CA ILE A 604 22.56 -14.00 -12.98
C ILE A 604 22.39 -14.35 -11.50
N PHE A 605 22.06 -15.60 -11.24
CA PHE A 605 21.91 -16.16 -9.89
C PHE A 605 23.17 -16.95 -9.53
N THR A 606 23.84 -16.58 -8.45
CA THR A 606 25.13 -17.14 -8.03
C THR A 606 25.04 -17.55 -6.56
N PRO A 607 24.49 -18.72 -6.24
CA PRO A 607 24.27 -19.11 -4.86
C PRO A 607 25.59 -19.32 -4.11
N ALA A 608 25.58 -19.12 -2.80
CA ALA A 608 26.72 -19.41 -1.92
C ALA A 608 26.25 -20.20 -0.69
N THR A 609 27.15 -21.01 -0.13
CA THR A 609 26.88 -21.74 1.12
C THR A 609 27.27 -20.90 2.32
N LYS A 610 26.49 -21.04 3.41
CA LYS A 610 26.74 -20.34 4.67
C LYS A 610 27.60 -21.23 5.57
N ALA A 611 28.91 -21.05 5.56
CA ALA A 611 29.80 -21.82 6.44
C ALA A 611 29.63 -21.38 7.91
N SER A 612 29.61 -22.32 8.86
CA SER A 612 29.52 -21.99 10.29
C SER A 612 30.81 -21.36 10.83
N HIS A 613 31.94 -21.60 10.17
CA HIS A 613 33.24 -20.95 10.35
C HIS A 613 33.95 -20.88 8.98
N GLY A 614 34.39 -19.69 8.55
CA GLY A 614 35.03 -19.47 7.25
C GLY A 614 34.30 -18.46 6.36
N HIS A 615 34.80 -18.26 5.13
CA HIS A 615 34.19 -17.39 4.12
C HIS A 615 33.04 -18.11 3.38
N ASP A 616 32.01 -17.36 2.97
CA ASP A 616 30.94 -17.90 2.13
C ASP A 616 31.51 -18.30 0.75
N GLU A 617 31.38 -19.57 0.38
CA GLU A 617 31.87 -20.09 -0.91
C GLU A 617 30.73 -20.13 -1.94
N ASN A 618 30.99 -19.57 -3.13
CA ASN A 618 30.08 -19.72 -4.28
C ASN A 618 29.93 -21.22 -4.61
N ILE A 619 28.70 -21.66 -4.79
CA ILE A 619 28.36 -23.02 -5.23
C ILE A 619 27.64 -22.97 -6.58
N THR A 620 27.71 -24.06 -7.34
CA THR A 620 26.94 -24.19 -8.58
C THR A 620 25.46 -24.36 -8.28
N PHE A 621 24.61 -24.14 -9.29
CA PHE A 621 23.17 -24.36 -9.15
C PHE A 621 22.85 -25.83 -8.88
N GLU A 622 23.61 -26.77 -9.45
CA GLU A 622 23.47 -28.21 -9.20
C GLU A 622 23.77 -28.55 -7.75
N GLN A 623 24.81 -27.94 -7.16
CA GLN A 623 25.13 -28.12 -5.75
C GLN A 623 24.01 -27.58 -4.85
N LEU A 624 23.44 -26.41 -5.16
CA LEU A 624 22.28 -25.88 -4.45
C LEU A 624 21.08 -26.84 -4.55
N ALA A 625 20.79 -27.33 -5.76
CA ALA A 625 19.71 -28.28 -5.99
C ALA A 625 19.91 -29.60 -5.22
N GLY A 626 21.16 -30.04 -5.04
CA GLY A 626 21.50 -31.17 -4.18
C GLY A 626 21.22 -30.92 -2.70
N LEU A 627 21.37 -29.68 -2.22
CA LEU A 627 21.16 -29.31 -0.82
C LEU A 627 19.67 -29.12 -0.46
N VAL A 628 18.90 -28.45 -1.33
CA VAL A 628 17.52 -28.02 -1.00
C VAL A 628 16.44 -28.70 -1.85
N GLY A 629 16.84 -29.55 -2.80
CA GLY A 629 15.96 -30.14 -3.80
C GLY A 629 15.77 -29.25 -5.03
N VAL A 630 15.59 -29.88 -6.19
CA VAL A 630 15.49 -29.19 -7.49
C VAL A 630 14.36 -28.16 -7.54
N VAL A 631 13.18 -28.51 -7.02
CA VAL A 631 12.01 -27.61 -7.02
C VAL A 631 12.27 -26.36 -6.19
N THR A 632 12.84 -26.52 -4.99
CA THR A 632 13.18 -25.40 -4.11
C THR A 632 14.28 -24.54 -4.71
N ALA A 633 15.35 -25.14 -5.25
CA ALA A 633 16.44 -24.40 -5.89
C ALA A 633 15.94 -23.56 -7.07
N GLN A 634 15.02 -24.10 -7.86
CA GLN A 634 14.37 -23.37 -8.95
C GLN A 634 13.56 -22.18 -8.43
N ALA A 635 12.75 -22.39 -7.39
CA ALA A 635 11.97 -21.32 -6.77
C ALA A 635 12.86 -20.22 -6.18
N LEU A 636 13.94 -20.58 -5.49
CA LEU A 636 14.92 -19.64 -4.95
C LEU A 636 15.54 -18.78 -6.06
N ARG A 637 15.97 -19.39 -7.17
CA ARG A 637 16.51 -18.68 -8.33
C ARG A 637 15.50 -17.70 -8.91
N ASP A 638 14.29 -18.17 -9.20
CA ASP A 638 13.27 -17.40 -9.90
C ASP A 638 12.78 -16.22 -9.06
N LEU A 639 12.55 -16.45 -7.76
CA LEU A 639 12.17 -15.40 -6.81
C LEU A 639 13.30 -14.39 -6.63
N SER A 640 14.54 -14.84 -6.45
CA SER A 640 15.69 -13.93 -6.28
C SER A 640 15.88 -13.03 -7.50
N LEU A 641 15.79 -13.59 -8.71
CA LEU A 641 15.87 -12.83 -9.95
C LEU A 641 14.69 -11.84 -10.08
N ALA A 642 13.48 -12.23 -9.71
CA ALA A 642 12.32 -11.35 -9.72
C ALA A 642 12.46 -10.18 -8.72
N LEU A 643 12.88 -10.48 -7.49
CA LEU A 643 13.17 -9.50 -6.45
C LEU A 643 14.25 -8.51 -6.90
N TYR A 644 15.37 -9.02 -7.41
CA TYR A 644 16.47 -8.21 -7.91
C TYR A 644 16.02 -7.29 -9.05
N ARG A 645 15.32 -7.81 -10.07
CA ARG A 645 14.87 -6.98 -11.20
C ARG A 645 13.97 -5.83 -10.73
N ARG A 646 13.05 -6.11 -9.80
CA ARG A 646 12.16 -5.10 -9.23
C ARG A 646 12.93 -4.07 -8.42
N ALA A 647 13.87 -4.50 -7.57
CA ALA A 647 14.69 -3.61 -6.75
C ALA A 647 15.66 -2.77 -7.58
N ALA A 648 16.31 -3.35 -8.58
CA ALA A 648 17.21 -2.66 -9.50
C ALA A 648 16.47 -1.60 -10.34
N ALA A 649 15.24 -1.88 -10.77
CA ALA A 649 14.41 -0.90 -11.46
C ALA A 649 14.07 0.29 -10.56
N HIS A 650 13.70 0.04 -9.29
CA HIS A 650 13.43 1.10 -8.31
C HIS A 650 14.68 1.92 -7.99
N ALA A 651 15.81 1.25 -7.70
CA ALA A 651 17.09 1.91 -7.41
C ALA A 651 17.50 2.86 -8.54
N ARG A 652 17.37 2.43 -9.81
CA ARG A 652 17.68 3.26 -10.97
C ARG A 652 16.81 4.51 -11.07
N GLN A 653 15.53 4.42 -10.71
CA GLN A 653 14.62 5.57 -10.73
C GLN A 653 15.03 6.66 -9.74
N VAL A 654 15.67 6.28 -8.64
CA VAL A 654 16.11 7.19 -7.57
C VAL A 654 17.60 7.52 -7.62
N GLY A 655 18.24 7.30 -8.78
CA GLY A 655 19.64 7.68 -9.01
C GLY A 655 20.67 6.75 -8.37
N LEU A 656 20.33 5.47 -8.18
CA LEU A 656 21.24 4.43 -7.70
C LEU A 656 21.36 3.27 -8.69
N VAL A 657 22.52 2.64 -8.78
CA VAL A 657 22.73 1.38 -9.49
C VAL A 657 22.85 0.27 -8.46
N LEU A 658 21.90 -0.66 -8.46
CA LEU A 658 22.04 -1.92 -7.71
C LEU A 658 22.93 -2.86 -8.53
N ALA A 659 24.13 -3.12 -8.05
CA ALA A 659 25.12 -3.95 -8.74
C ALA A 659 24.89 -5.45 -8.50
N ASP A 660 24.72 -5.80 -7.23
CA ASP A 660 24.36 -7.13 -6.75
C ASP A 660 23.69 -7.05 -5.38
N THR A 661 23.02 -8.13 -4.99
CA THR A 661 22.39 -8.28 -3.69
C THR A 661 22.37 -9.73 -3.26
N LYS A 662 22.27 -9.95 -1.95
CA LYS A 662 21.98 -11.23 -1.34
C LYS A 662 20.56 -11.27 -0.75
N PHE A 663 19.91 -12.43 -0.88
CA PHE A 663 18.66 -12.76 -0.19
C PHE A 663 18.83 -14.03 0.64
N GLU A 664 18.06 -14.12 1.72
CA GLU A 664 17.91 -15.34 2.53
C GLU A 664 16.43 -15.75 2.56
N PHE A 665 16.19 -17.06 2.53
CA PHE A 665 14.84 -17.61 2.52
C PHE A 665 14.67 -18.67 3.62
N GLY A 666 13.41 -18.88 4.01
CA GLY A 666 13.02 -19.94 4.93
C GLY A 666 11.64 -20.48 4.59
N PHE A 667 11.22 -21.50 5.32
CA PHE A 667 9.85 -22.01 5.25
C PHE A 667 9.03 -21.55 6.45
N ASP A 668 7.81 -21.06 6.17
CA ASP A 668 6.76 -20.77 7.15
C ASP A 668 5.55 -21.64 6.77
N ASP A 669 5.21 -22.63 7.60
CA ASP A 669 4.18 -23.65 7.32
C ASP A 669 4.29 -24.26 5.90
N GLY A 670 5.50 -24.64 5.51
CA GLY A 670 5.80 -25.25 4.20
C GLY A 670 5.78 -24.27 3.02
N ARG A 671 5.60 -22.96 3.26
CA ARG A 671 5.66 -21.92 2.23
C ARG A 671 7.00 -21.23 2.25
N LEU A 672 7.58 -21.03 1.08
CA LEU A 672 8.84 -20.29 0.93
C LEU A 672 8.60 -18.80 1.18
N VAL A 673 9.35 -18.22 2.12
CA VAL A 673 9.26 -16.81 2.52
C VAL A 673 10.64 -16.15 2.52
N LEU A 674 10.69 -14.86 2.20
CA LEU A 674 11.89 -14.04 2.32
C LEU A 674 12.13 -13.69 3.80
N ILE A 675 13.33 -13.94 4.28
CA ILE A 675 13.69 -13.74 5.70
C ILE A 675 14.92 -12.83 5.83
N ASP A 676 15.38 -12.68 7.07
CA ASP A 676 16.52 -11.88 7.49
C ASP A 676 16.39 -10.36 7.17
N GLU A 677 17.41 -9.74 6.55
CA GLU A 677 17.35 -8.40 5.96
C GLU A 677 17.27 -8.50 4.43
N ALA A 678 16.80 -7.43 3.79
CA ALA A 678 16.74 -7.39 2.34
C ALA A 678 17.15 -6.02 1.81
N LEU A 679 18.04 -6.03 0.81
CA LEU A 679 18.35 -4.87 -0.04
C LEU A 679 18.90 -3.66 0.73
N THR A 680 19.68 -3.92 1.78
CA THR A 680 20.35 -2.90 2.59
C THR A 680 21.79 -2.67 2.10
N PRO A 681 22.45 -1.55 2.47
CA PRO A 681 23.88 -1.36 2.24
C PRO A 681 24.80 -2.43 2.86
N ASP A 682 24.26 -3.26 3.76
CA ASP A 682 24.98 -4.39 4.35
C ASP A 682 24.88 -5.67 3.51
N SER A 683 23.78 -5.84 2.76
CA SER A 683 23.47 -7.01 1.94
C SER A 683 23.63 -6.79 0.43
N SER A 684 23.85 -5.54 0.00
CA SER A 684 23.72 -5.12 -1.39
C SER A 684 24.72 -4.04 -1.76
N ARG A 685 25.19 -4.08 -3.00
CA ARG A 685 26.09 -3.05 -3.55
C ARG A 685 25.32 -2.02 -4.34
N TYR A 686 25.42 -0.77 -3.89
CA TYR A 686 24.79 0.39 -4.52
C TYR A 686 25.86 1.36 -5.02
N TRP A 687 25.76 1.79 -6.28
CA TRP A 687 26.61 2.83 -6.85
C TRP A 687 25.82 4.08 -7.20
N ASP A 688 26.52 5.22 -7.24
CA ASP A 688 25.93 6.47 -7.76
C ASP A 688 25.70 6.37 -9.27
N ALA A 689 24.44 6.46 -9.70
CA ALA A 689 24.09 6.41 -11.11
C ALA A 689 24.71 7.58 -11.91
N ALA A 690 24.98 8.73 -11.27
CA ALA A 690 25.58 9.89 -11.92
C ALA A 690 27.08 9.70 -12.22
N GLN A 691 27.76 8.83 -11.46
CA GLN A 691 29.19 8.58 -11.57
C GLN A 691 29.50 7.31 -12.37
N TYR A 692 28.58 6.34 -12.40
CA TYR A 692 28.68 5.16 -13.22
C TYR A 692 28.61 5.48 -14.74
N PRO A 693 29.42 4.85 -15.61
CA PRO A 693 30.45 3.84 -15.33
C PRO A 693 31.85 4.40 -15.06
N ARG A 694 32.02 5.73 -14.96
CA ARG A 694 33.34 6.37 -14.77
C ARG A 694 33.97 6.05 -13.42
N SER A 695 33.15 5.88 -12.39
CA SER A 695 33.54 5.48 -11.05
C SER A 695 32.51 4.52 -10.46
N LEU A 696 32.97 3.53 -9.71
CA LEU A 696 32.13 2.61 -8.92
C LEU A 696 31.94 3.16 -7.50
N ALA A 697 31.64 4.46 -7.39
CA ALA A 697 31.45 5.15 -6.12
C ALA A 697 30.33 4.46 -5.32
N SER A 698 30.75 3.74 -4.27
CA SER A 698 29.87 2.86 -3.51
C SER A 698 29.21 3.58 -2.33
N PHE A 699 27.95 3.21 -2.11
CA PHE A 699 27.16 3.58 -0.93
C PHE A 699 27.07 2.44 0.10
N ASP A 700 27.81 1.36 -0.10
CA ASP A 700 27.83 0.17 0.75
C ASP A 700 29.14 0.06 1.56
N LYS A 701 29.34 -1.10 2.20
CA LYS A 701 30.55 -1.38 3.01
C LYS A 701 31.86 -1.29 2.25
N GLN A 702 31.84 -1.29 0.92
CA GLN A 702 33.04 -1.22 0.09
C GLN A 702 33.88 0.02 0.40
N PHE A 703 33.25 1.17 0.72
CA PHE A 703 33.98 2.38 1.12
C PHE A 703 34.92 2.14 2.32
N VAL A 704 34.44 1.41 3.33
CA VAL A 704 35.25 1.07 4.51
C VAL A 704 36.30 0.00 4.19
N ARG A 705 35.99 -0.96 3.31
CA ARG A 705 36.97 -1.96 2.85
C ARG A 705 38.12 -1.31 2.09
N ASP A 706 37.83 -0.33 1.24
CA ASP A 706 38.83 0.39 0.47
C ASP A 706 39.77 1.17 1.40
N TYR A 707 39.21 1.87 2.40
CA TYR A 707 40.01 2.53 3.44
C TYR A 707 40.91 1.55 4.21
N LEU A 708 40.38 0.41 4.64
CA LEU A 708 41.14 -0.60 5.37
C LEU A 708 42.30 -1.18 4.55
N ASN A 709 42.11 -1.34 3.24
CA ASN A 709 43.16 -1.74 2.32
C ASN A 709 44.20 -0.62 2.11
N GLU A 710 43.76 0.64 2.02
CA GLU A 710 44.62 1.82 1.85
C GLU A 710 45.59 2.00 3.03
N ILE A 711 45.13 1.75 4.26
CA ILE A 711 45.99 1.77 5.46
C ILE A 711 46.86 0.51 5.61
N GLY A 712 46.77 -0.44 4.68
CA GLY A 712 47.61 -1.64 4.63
C GLY A 712 47.26 -2.72 5.67
N TRP A 713 46.01 -2.81 6.13
CA TRP A 713 45.60 -3.89 7.04
C TRP A 713 45.67 -5.26 6.33
N ASN A 714 46.28 -6.24 6.98
CA ASN A 714 46.47 -7.60 6.47
C ASN A 714 45.24 -8.53 6.64
N HIS A 715 44.09 -7.96 7.05
CA HIS A 715 42.83 -8.66 7.30
C HIS A 715 42.84 -9.62 8.49
N GLU A 716 43.88 -9.59 9.32
CA GLU A 716 44.01 -10.40 10.54
C GLU A 716 43.93 -9.53 11.81
N PRO A 717 43.43 -10.04 12.95
CA PRO A 717 43.44 -9.30 14.21
C PRO A 717 44.85 -8.83 14.63
N PRO A 718 44.98 -7.64 15.26
CA PRO A 718 43.92 -6.77 15.75
C PRO A 718 43.27 -5.90 14.65
N VAL A 719 41.94 -5.74 14.73
CA VAL A 719 41.16 -4.94 13.76
C VAL A 719 41.38 -3.44 14.03
N PRO A 720 41.78 -2.64 13.04
CA PRO A 720 42.02 -1.22 13.23
C PRO A 720 40.72 -0.44 13.50
N SER A 721 40.84 0.67 14.23
CA SER A 721 39.74 1.62 14.45
C SER A 721 39.56 2.55 13.25
N LEU A 722 38.33 2.97 13.00
CA LEU A 722 38.02 3.95 11.94
C LEU A 722 38.14 5.38 12.50
N PRO A 723 38.76 6.31 11.76
CA PRO A 723 38.76 7.73 12.12
C PRO A 723 37.37 8.36 11.88
N ASP A 724 37.10 9.47 12.57
CA ASP A 724 35.77 10.10 12.60
C ASP A 724 35.26 10.53 11.21
N ASP A 725 36.15 10.96 10.33
CA ASP A 725 35.82 11.33 8.95
C ASP A 725 35.33 10.13 8.12
N VAL A 726 35.95 8.96 8.29
CA VAL A 726 35.51 7.70 7.65
C VAL A 726 34.18 7.24 8.24
N VAL A 727 33.98 7.40 9.56
CA VAL A 727 32.71 7.08 10.23
C VAL A 727 31.57 7.94 9.67
N GLU A 728 31.74 9.27 9.66
CA GLU A 728 30.70 10.19 9.19
C GLU A 728 30.44 10.06 7.69
N ALA A 729 31.49 9.86 6.89
CA ALA A 729 31.35 9.61 5.46
C ALA A 729 30.61 8.29 5.16
N THR A 730 30.78 7.27 5.99
CA THR A 730 30.02 6.01 5.89
C THR A 730 28.57 6.20 6.32
N ARG A 731 28.35 6.90 7.44
CA ARG A 731 27.01 7.22 7.96
C ARG A 731 26.20 8.01 6.94
N GLU A 732 26.79 9.02 6.31
CA GLU A 732 26.10 9.86 5.33
C GLU A 732 25.73 9.07 4.08
N ARG A 733 26.60 8.17 3.59
CA ARG A 733 26.25 7.25 2.49
C ARG A 733 25.05 6.38 2.83
N TYR A 734 24.96 5.87 4.06
CA TYR A 734 23.85 5.03 4.49
C TYR A 734 22.56 5.84 4.60
N ARG A 735 22.63 7.07 5.14
CA ARG A 735 21.49 8.01 5.20
C ARG A 735 21.01 8.40 3.81
N GLU A 736 21.94 8.69 2.91
CA GLU A 736 21.64 9.05 1.54
C GLU A 736 21.00 7.88 0.78
N THR A 737 21.50 6.67 0.97
CA THR A 737 20.88 5.45 0.42
C THR A 737 19.46 5.27 0.95
N TYR A 738 19.26 5.41 2.25
CA TYR A 738 17.93 5.37 2.87
C TYR A 738 16.99 6.42 2.27
N ARG A 739 17.47 7.67 2.16
CA ARG A 739 16.70 8.80 1.64
C ARG A 739 16.31 8.62 0.18
N ARG A 740 17.24 8.21 -0.68
CA ARG A 740 16.96 7.95 -2.09
C ARG A 740 15.99 6.78 -2.28
N LEU A 741 16.23 5.65 -1.60
CA LEU A 741 15.41 4.46 -1.78
C LEU A 741 13.99 4.61 -1.21
N THR A 742 13.83 5.28 -0.07
CA THR A 742 12.54 5.35 0.63
C THR A 742 11.80 6.68 0.43
N GLY A 743 12.50 7.73 0.00
CA GLY A 743 11.98 9.10 -0.02
C GLY A 743 11.92 9.77 1.38
N ASN A 744 12.35 9.09 2.44
CA ASN A 744 12.22 9.56 3.83
C ASN A 744 13.57 9.95 4.45
N THR A 745 13.54 10.76 5.51
CA THR A 745 14.72 11.06 6.34
C THR A 745 14.61 10.37 7.70
N LEU A 746 15.73 9.87 8.24
CA LEU A 746 15.71 9.24 9.57
C LEU A 746 15.30 10.26 10.64
N ARG A 747 14.35 9.84 11.48
CA ARG A 747 13.95 10.62 12.66
C ARG A 747 15.14 10.73 13.62
N VAL A 748 15.40 11.90 14.20
CA VAL A 748 16.38 12.03 15.30
C VAL A 748 15.69 11.65 16.61
N ILE A 749 16.26 10.71 17.36
CA ILE A 749 15.73 10.26 18.66
C ILE A 749 16.70 10.75 19.73
N ALA A 750 16.22 11.58 20.67
CA ALA A 750 17.03 12.04 21.80
C ALA A 750 17.05 10.95 22.89
N SER A 751 18.22 10.69 23.49
CA SER A 751 18.31 9.82 24.67
C SER A 751 17.78 10.54 25.90
N GLU A 752 16.89 9.92 26.67
CA GLU A 752 16.50 10.43 27.99
C GLU A 752 17.67 10.27 28.97
N ALA A 753 18.46 11.32 29.18
CA ALA A 753 19.48 11.32 30.22
C ALA A 753 18.80 11.38 31.60
N LYS A 754 18.70 10.24 32.29
CA LYS A 754 18.41 10.21 33.74
C LYS A 754 19.54 10.89 34.50
N GLN A 755 19.35 12.15 34.89
CA GLN A 755 20.08 12.74 36.01
C GLN A 755 19.57 12.09 37.29
N SER A 756 20.30 11.09 37.79
CA SER A 756 20.18 10.61 39.16
C SER A 756 20.67 11.70 40.13
N GLN A 757 19.75 12.42 40.78
CA GLN A 757 20.05 13.13 42.02
C GLN A 757 19.90 12.15 43.19
N PRO A 758 20.84 12.12 44.16
CA PRO A 758 20.69 11.31 45.37
C PRO A 758 19.67 11.98 46.30
N ASN A 759 18.58 11.28 46.60
CA ASN A 759 17.66 11.65 47.67
C ASN A 759 18.34 11.42 49.03
N GLU A 760 18.78 12.49 49.69
CA GLU A 760 19.00 12.48 51.14
C GLU A 760 17.66 12.41 51.86
N ILE A 761 17.46 11.31 52.59
CA ILE A 761 16.33 11.09 53.49
C ILE A 761 16.64 11.81 54.81
N ALA A 762 15.98 12.95 55.06
CA ALA A 762 15.95 13.57 56.38
C ALA A 762 14.82 12.96 57.22
N LEU A 763 15.18 12.14 58.21
CA LEU A 763 14.32 11.69 59.30
C LEU A 763 14.12 12.81 60.33
N PRO A 764 12.90 13.07 60.84
CA PRO A 764 12.73 13.93 62.01
C PRO A 764 12.90 13.12 63.30
N LEU A 765 13.96 13.45 64.06
CA LEU A 765 14.14 13.08 65.46
C LEU A 765 13.05 13.74 66.32
N ARG A 766 12.16 12.93 66.91
CA ARG A 766 11.48 13.28 68.17
C ARG A 766 12.30 12.71 69.31
N SER A 767 12.79 13.56 70.20
CA SER A 767 13.08 13.18 71.57
C SER A 767 12.37 14.15 72.52
N SER A 768 11.73 13.54 73.50
CA SER A 768 11.07 14.07 74.68
C SER A 768 11.78 15.24 75.38
N GLN A 769 11.02 16.30 75.67
CA GLN A 769 10.59 16.68 77.02
C GLN A 769 9.41 17.65 76.95
#